data_AF-A0A9W6Q4N6-F1
#
_entry.id   AF-A0A9W6Q4N6-F1
#
_cell.length_a   1.000
_cell.length_b   1.000
_cell.length_c   1.000
_cell.angle_alpha   90.00
_cell.angle_beta   90.00
_cell.angle_gamma   90.00
#
_symmetry.space_group_name_H-M   'P 1'
#
loop_
_entity.id
_entity.type
_entity.pdbx_description
1 polymer ?
#
loop_
_entity_poly.entity_id
_entity_poly.type
_entity_poly.pdbx_seq_one_letter_code
_entity_poly.pdbx_strand_id
1 'polypeptide(L)'
;MASGSGRGGTGIGGVRTTAKYEVDALVQDLVAQFSSARLPMPVVVLYAQEDDPELDAEVRSVVRAVQEAQEGGDLPHRTVPHAPDGDPHGNAIAILDGLAKGPWARRGPSWYRGYPAPRSRLVAAIEAATRHVLDDPAGATTAAGAGSAAGPGPAARPFEELVESVLARLRDLHWRPEPRGTGGELQRLLSPVLNSTTLIGAFVLAALTSLLTQASWQLVAAVLLGAVAVLGATGWVRRNTAPLSWLGPASRWFATTTFLAASGRQAAAWSLWRPRMSWDVTQARAREVAGEILKAQLPGTPAEERDRAQQFHLQLRTLALLEDLRWAHRSWAPDARGRKRRVPPVVFVPRADAPGGALRVLGAISDVRSRRSEQDPLLVLAAVAHADVTAWLEDERTVPPGGHSFEPRGGPYESWVSDLRVRQAPSRGRALAWTLPVRLTRQQLQAGGSTRLAPVPVRRSWWFLWSRWSVLLALVLVAAGAGLRVQQLAGQYCEARLVGSNPDAVWRTGPGGTRECVGVATGSVTFAGDGGGVRLSGELPGRDAERTGADVGLGELEEAIRRENARVDALPDVRYVTVVYAGALTTAAGQEGRALNGLKELAGVHLAQVRNNAGDPLKVKVLVANGGQDMYFQTEMVHRIVDLAARDRSIAGVVGLGRDTEDSDAALTLLQQAGLAVVSTTNSASYLARGHVNYFGLAATDQEEAAALRLIVDGLGTPPQDRWAAVLTRTPTPDDRYSPEHARYGSAMLTDAGYRLIGGRPLEYGLNSNGDPDYEQALATTCHGEHPPAVLYLAGRADDVNQLMRRLADDKGCARPLTVLTGDDLTKAQFRTGGTAVAPQATLYYTALSDPAATARGSDLAATAAGVLHLVPRAANPYEDDVFSDGSLALAYDAVAALQAGAAKAGASQLSGTGSVMAALRAVQLNNRPTGTVDFRGAAPLATDPLPGHGLHVIRVRRDAQGAPVVDHLCGRPAGETAPLTGCAP
;
A
#
# COMPACT_ATOMS: atom_id res chain seq x y z
N MET A 1 12.62 -45.31 -29.08
CA MET A 1 14.01 -44.84 -29.32
C MET A 1 14.56 -44.46 -27.97
N ALA A 2 15.64 -44.96 -27.39
CA ALA A 2 16.62 -46.04 -27.57
C ALA A 2 17.22 -46.19 -26.14
N SER A 3 17.73 -47.28 -25.60
CA SER A 3 18.18 -48.57 -26.09
C SER A 3 18.23 -49.49 -24.87
N GLY A 4 17.69 -50.70 -25.00
CA GLY A 4 17.93 -51.77 -24.04
C GLY A 4 19.39 -52.22 -24.09
N SER A 5 19.96 -52.53 -22.94
CA SER A 5 21.11 -53.42 -22.84
C SER A 5 20.76 -54.55 -21.88
N GLY A 6 20.41 -55.69 -22.46
CA GLY A 6 20.43 -56.95 -21.74
C GLY A 6 21.87 -57.27 -21.37
N ARG A 7 22.11 -57.59 -20.10
CA ARG A 7 23.28 -58.36 -19.68
C ARG A 7 22.80 -59.72 -19.23
N GLY A 8 23.21 -60.72 -20.00
CA GLY A 8 22.95 -62.12 -19.76
C GLY A 8 23.52 -62.60 -18.44
N GLY A 9 22.94 -63.71 -17.98
CA GLY A 9 23.36 -64.43 -16.79
C GLY A 9 24.83 -64.83 -16.88
N THR A 10 25.57 -64.38 -15.89
CA THR A 10 26.78 -65.04 -15.41
C THR A 10 26.51 -65.36 -13.95
N GLY A 11 26.41 -66.65 -13.63
CA GLY A 11 26.32 -67.11 -12.25
C GLY A 11 27.50 -66.57 -11.45
N ILE A 12 27.22 -65.67 -10.52
CA ILE A 12 28.19 -65.20 -9.53
C ILE A 12 28.05 -66.15 -8.35
N GLY A 13 29.07 -66.99 -8.16
CA GLY A 13 29.23 -67.80 -6.95
C GLY A 13 29.11 -66.94 -5.70
N GLY A 14 28.41 -67.45 -4.69
CA GLY A 14 28.05 -66.73 -3.47
C GLY A 14 29.26 -66.06 -2.82
N VAL A 15 29.29 -64.73 -2.91
CA VAL A 15 30.10 -63.90 -2.02
C VAL A 15 29.53 -64.11 -0.63
N ARG A 16 30.29 -64.74 0.27
CA ARG A 16 29.93 -64.86 1.69
C ARG A 16 29.93 -63.45 2.29
N THR A 17 28.77 -62.81 2.33
CA THR A 17 28.58 -61.50 2.96
C THR A 17 28.52 -61.65 4.47
N THR A 18 29.11 -60.69 5.20
CA THR A 18 29.08 -60.68 6.67
C THR A 18 27.73 -60.17 7.16
N ALA A 19 27.26 -60.64 8.33
CA ALA A 19 26.01 -60.15 8.93
C ALA A 19 25.98 -58.61 9.09
N LYS A 20 27.13 -58.00 9.40
CA LYS A 20 27.28 -56.54 9.50
C LYS A 20 26.95 -55.83 8.19
N TYR A 21 27.42 -56.35 7.06
CA TYR A 21 27.19 -55.75 5.74
C TYR A 21 25.73 -55.90 5.28
N GLU A 22 25.14 -57.09 5.45
CA GLU A 22 23.76 -57.35 5.03
C GLU A 22 22.75 -56.49 5.80
N VAL A 23 22.93 -56.36 7.11
CA VAL A 23 22.06 -55.53 7.95
C VAL A 23 22.24 -54.04 7.64
N ASP A 24 23.47 -53.57 7.41
CA ASP A 24 23.71 -52.18 7.00
C ASP A 24 23.06 -51.89 5.64
N ALA A 25 23.21 -52.78 4.65
CA ALA A 25 22.58 -52.66 3.34
C ALA A 25 21.04 -52.62 3.44
N LEU A 26 20.44 -53.46 4.28
CA LEU A 26 19.00 -53.43 4.55
C LEU A 26 18.56 -52.08 5.15
N VAL A 27 19.30 -51.55 6.13
CA VAL A 27 19.00 -50.24 6.73
C VAL A 27 19.12 -49.11 5.71
N GLN A 28 20.16 -49.13 4.88
CA GLN A 28 20.34 -48.13 3.82
C GLN A 28 19.20 -48.15 2.79
N ASP A 29 18.78 -49.34 2.38
CA ASP A 29 17.67 -49.54 1.43
C ASP A 29 16.33 -49.04 2.01
N LEU A 30 16.01 -49.41 3.25
CA LEU A 30 14.80 -48.91 3.94
C LEU A 30 14.78 -47.39 4.03
N VAL A 31 15.91 -46.76 4.36
CA VAL A 31 16.02 -45.29 4.41
C VAL A 31 15.85 -44.66 3.02
N ALA A 32 16.41 -45.26 1.98
CA ALA A 32 16.27 -44.79 0.61
C ALA A 32 14.81 -44.88 0.12
N GLN A 33 14.14 -46.00 0.38
CA GLN A 33 12.74 -46.24 0.05
C GLN A 33 11.79 -45.31 0.80
N PHE A 34 12.05 -45.01 2.08
CA PHE A 34 11.30 -44.00 2.81
C PHE A 34 11.46 -42.60 2.18
N SER A 35 12.69 -42.27 1.79
CA SER A 35 13.03 -40.95 1.24
C SER A 35 12.41 -40.68 -0.13
N SER A 36 12.19 -41.72 -0.94
CA SER A 36 11.62 -41.63 -2.29
C SER A 36 10.10 -41.81 -2.29
N ALA A 37 9.60 -42.86 -1.65
CA ALA A 37 8.21 -43.34 -1.77
C ALA A 37 7.44 -43.37 -0.43
N ARG A 38 8.08 -43.02 0.69
CA ARG A 38 7.48 -43.05 2.05
C ARG A 38 6.87 -44.40 2.41
N LEU A 39 7.57 -45.48 2.08
CA LEU A 39 7.10 -46.84 2.36
C LEU A 39 7.05 -47.12 3.88
N PRO A 40 6.26 -48.14 4.31
CA PRO A 40 6.14 -48.52 5.71
C PRO A 40 7.50 -48.87 6.35
N MET A 41 7.81 -48.30 7.52
CA MET A 41 9.05 -48.60 8.26
C MET A 41 8.86 -49.75 9.25
N PRO A 42 9.64 -50.85 9.15
CA PRO A 42 9.48 -52.01 10.03
C PRO A 42 10.15 -51.82 11.40
N VAL A 43 9.81 -52.71 12.34
CA VAL A 43 10.65 -53.03 13.50
C VAL A 43 11.54 -54.20 13.12
N VAL A 44 12.80 -53.94 12.79
CA VAL A 44 13.76 -54.97 12.38
C VAL A 44 14.29 -55.69 13.61
N VAL A 45 14.05 -57.00 13.67
CA VAL A 45 14.42 -57.87 14.80
C VAL A 45 15.50 -58.84 14.32
N LEU A 46 16.73 -58.65 14.81
CA LEU A 46 17.86 -59.54 14.52
C LEU A 46 17.97 -60.59 15.61
N TYR A 47 18.16 -61.85 15.22
CA TYR A 47 18.37 -62.97 16.15
C TYR A 47 19.20 -64.08 15.49
N ALA A 48 19.86 -64.88 16.32
CA ALA A 48 20.65 -66.01 15.86
C ALA A 48 19.74 -67.17 15.41
N GLN A 49 20.17 -67.90 14.38
CA GLN A 49 19.47 -69.09 13.90
C GLN A 49 19.45 -70.24 14.91
N GLU A 50 20.51 -70.33 15.72
CA GLU A 50 20.77 -71.38 16.69
C GLU A 50 20.69 -70.79 18.11
N ASP A 51 20.21 -71.59 19.07
CA ASP A 51 20.14 -71.22 20.48
C ASP A 51 21.53 -71.29 21.12
N ASP A 52 22.31 -70.22 20.97
CA ASP A 52 23.70 -70.11 21.42
C ASP A 52 23.96 -68.70 21.97
N PRO A 53 24.22 -68.55 23.28
CA PRO A 53 24.49 -67.26 23.91
C PRO A 53 25.68 -66.49 23.30
N GLU A 54 26.67 -67.18 22.74
CA GLU A 54 27.80 -66.54 22.06
C GLU A 54 27.36 -65.91 20.72
N LEU A 55 26.46 -66.59 19.99
CA LEU A 55 25.87 -66.02 18.77
C LEU A 55 24.96 -64.83 19.08
N ASP A 56 24.21 -64.87 20.18
CA ASP A 56 23.42 -63.73 20.64
C ASP A 56 24.31 -62.51 20.94
N ALA A 57 25.48 -62.70 21.54
CA ALA A 57 26.46 -61.61 21.74
C ALA A 57 26.95 -61.03 20.39
N GLU A 58 27.17 -61.87 19.38
CA GLU A 58 27.53 -61.42 18.03
C GLU A 58 26.40 -60.67 17.33
N VAL A 59 25.13 -61.06 17.51
CA VAL A 59 23.98 -60.28 17.00
C VAL A 59 23.95 -58.89 17.62
N ARG A 60 24.27 -58.74 18.92
CA ARG A 60 24.40 -57.42 19.56
C ARG A 60 25.55 -56.61 18.97
N SER A 61 26.67 -57.26 18.65
CA SER A 61 27.83 -56.67 17.96
C SER A 61 27.46 -56.14 16.57
N VAL A 62 26.56 -56.82 15.84
CA VAL A 62 26.03 -56.35 14.55
C VAL A 62 25.25 -55.05 14.70
N VAL A 63 24.31 -54.95 15.65
CA VAL A 63 23.54 -53.71 15.87
C VAL A 63 24.44 -52.55 16.27
N ARG A 64 25.44 -52.78 17.14
CA ARG A 64 26.42 -51.75 17.52
C ARG A 64 27.26 -51.29 16.34
N ALA A 65 27.73 -52.21 15.50
CA ALA A 65 28.52 -51.86 14.31
C ALA A 65 27.71 -50.99 13.32
N VAL A 66 26.44 -51.34 13.08
CA VAL A 66 25.54 -50.52 12.24
C VAL A 66 25.26 -49.17 12.90
N GLN A 67 25.03 -49.14 14.22
CA GLN A 67 24.87 -47.89 14.97
C GLN A 67 26.10 -46.98 14.79
N GLU A 68 27.32 -47.48 15.06
CA GLU A 68 28.57 -46.73 14.93
C GLU A 68 28.79 -46.23 13.48
N ALA A 69 28.43 -47.03 12.48
CA ALA A 69 28.49 -46.64 11.08
C ALA A 69 27.55 -45.47 10.76
N GLN A 70 26.30 -45.55 11.23
CA GLN A 70 25.27 -44.55 10.97
C GLN A 70 25.42 -43.30 11.85
N GLU A 71 26.06 -43.40 13.02
CA GLU A 71 26.53 -42.27 13.84
C GLU A 71 27.49 -41.36 13.05
N GLY A 72 28.24 -41.95 12.11
CA GLY A 72 29.09 -41.23 11.18
C GLY A 72 28.35 -40.36 10.15
N GLY A 73 27.03 -40.55 9.99
CA GLY A 73 26.15 -39.86 9.04
C GLY A 73 25.27 -38.77 9.66
N ASP A 74 24.45 -38.13 8.81
CA ASP A 74 23.50 -37.07 9.21
C ASP A 74 22.10 -37.62 9.55
N LEU A 75 21.96 -38.95 9.70
CA LEU A 75 20.69 -39.58 10.06
C LEU A 75 20.31 -39.27 11.52
N PRO A 76 19.05 -38.84 11.77
CA PRO A 76 18.58 -38.62 13.11
C PRO A 76 18.40 -39.96 13.82
N HIS A 77 19.20 -40.23 14.85
CA HIS A 77 19.14 -41.50 15.57
C HIS A 77 19.06 -41.34 17.10
N ARG A 78 18.66 -42.43 17.75
CA ARG A 78 18.67 -42.65 19.20
C ARG A 78 19.08 -44.07 19.51
N THR A 79 19.78 -44.24 20.63
CA THR A 79 20.14 -45.55 21.15
C THR A 79 19.44 -45.77 22.48
N VAL A 80 18.83 -46.94 22.63
CA VAL A 80 18.14 -47.33 23.87
C VAL A 80 19.17 -47.90 24.85
N PRO A 81 19.33 -47.31 26.05
CA PRO A 81 20.20 -47.86 27.08
C PRO A 81 19.59 -49.15 27.65
N HIS A 82 20.44 -50.11 28.02
CA HIS A 82 20.01 -51.34 28.70
C HIS A 82 19.99 -51.12 30.21
N ALA A 83 18.85 -51.42 30.85
CA ALA A 83 18.68 -51.38 32.31
C ALA A 83 18.39 -52.81 32.80
N PRO A 84 19.31 -53.46 33.53
CA PRO A 84 19.14 -54.88 33.93
C PRO A 84 18.19 -55.07 35.12
N ASP A 85 17.97 -54.02 35.93
CA ASP A 85 17.19 -54.09 37.18
C ASP A 85 15.93 -53.22 37.12
N GLY A 86 14.89 -53.58 37.89
CA GLY A 86 13.66 -52.79 38.09
C GLY A 86 12.38 -53.40 37.49
N ASP A 87 11.27 -52.66 37.59
CA ASP A 87 9.98 -53.04 37.01
C ASP A 87 10.04 -52.94 35.46
N PRO A 88 9.79 -54.03 34.71
CA PRO A 88 9.81 -54.02 33.25
C PRO A 88 8.87 -53.00 32.61
N HIS A 89 7.74 -52.68 33.26
CA HIS A 89 6.84 -51.63 32.78
C HIS A 89 7.46 -50.23 32.97
N GLY A 90 7.98 -49.92 34.16
CA GLY A 90 8.74 -48.70 34.43
C GLY A 90 9.91 -48.48 33.47
N ASN A 91 10.69 -49.53 33.19
CA ASN A 91 11.78 -49.50 32.22
C ASN A 91 11.28 -49.18 30.80
N ALA A 92 10.17 -49.78 30.36
CA ALA A 92 9.57 -49.50 29.05
C ALA A 92 9.08 -48.04 28.93
N ILE A 93 8.50 -47.46 29.99
CA ILE A 93 8.09 -46.04 30.03
C ILE A 93 9.31 -45.11 29.96
N ALA A 94 10.39 -45.44 30.66
CA ALA A 94 11.63 -44.65 30.64
C ALA A 94 12.26 -44.62 29.22
N ILE A 95 12.22 -45.73 28.49
CA ILE A 95 12.69 -45.81 27.10
C ILE A 95 11.88 -44.83 26.21
N LEU A 96 10.55 -44.89 26.27
CA LEU A 96 9.69 -44.01 25.46
C LEU A 96 9.84 -42.53 25.83
N ASP A 97 10.05 -42.22 27.11
CA ASP A 97 10.30 -40.87 27.58
C ASP A 97 11.65 -40.33 27.08
N GLY A 98 12.70 -41.17 27.09
CA GLY A 98 14.01 -40.86 26.52
C GLY A 98 13.98 -40.58 25.02
N LEU A 99 13.14 -41.30 24.26
CA LEU A 99 12.93 -41.06 22.83
C LEU A 99 12.18 -39.74 22.56
N ALA A 100 11.26 -39.35 23.45
CA ALA A 100 10.47 -38.13 23.34
C ALA A 100 11.20 -36.86 23.85
N LYS A 101 12.18 -37.00 24.75
CA LYS A 101 12.91 -35.88 25.37
C LYS A 101 14.27 -35.63 24.73
N GLY A 102 14.57 -34.36 24.43
CA GLY A 102 15.90 -33.93 23.96
C GLY A 102 16.12 -34.04 22.44
N PRO A 103 17.25 -33.53 21.92
CA PRO A 103 17.57 -33.59 20.50
C PRO A 103 17.98 -35.02 20.08
N TRP A 104 17.52 -35.45 18.90
CA TRP A 104 18.02 -36.66 18.25
C TRP A 104 19.44 -36.41 17.74
N ALA A 105 20.34 -37.36 18.00
CA ALA A 105 21.77 -37.24 17.71
C ALA A 105 22.04 -37.21 16.20
N ARG A 106 23.10 -36.49 15.80
CA ARG A 106 23.61 -36.33 14.42
C ARG A 106 24.97 -35.63 14.41
N ARG A 107 25.76 -35.79 13.34
CA ARG A 107 27.14 -35.24 13.24
C ARG A 107 27.23 -33.78 12.78
N GLY A 108 26.15 -33.15 12.27
CA GLY A 108 26.15 -31.76 11.77
C GLY A 108 25.09 -30.81 12.38
N PRO A 109 25.20 -29.48 12.15
CA PRO A 109 24.20 -28.52 12.62
C PRO A 109 22.84 -28.80 11.97
N SER A 110 21.82 -28.95 12.82
CA SER A 110 20.45 -29.14 12.36
C SER A 110 19.85 -27.81 11.88
N TRP A 111 19.71 -27.63 10.57
CA TRP A 111 19.02 -26.46 10.00
C TRP A 111 17.50 -26.44 10.28
N TYR A 112 16.96 -27.54 10.82
CA TYR A 112 15.56 -27.65 11.23
C TYR A 112 15.44 -27.93 12.73
N ARG A 113 14.35 -27.56 13.38
CA ARG A 113 14.17 -27.81 14.83
C ARG A 113 14.18 -29.32 15.14
N GLY A 114 14.55 -29.70 16.37
CA GLY A 114 14.39 -31.09 16.85
C GLY A 114 12.95 -31.60 16.69
N TYR A 115 12.72 -32.91 16.85
CA TYR A 115 11.37 -33.47 16.84
C TYR A 115 10.57 -32.88 18.01
N PRO A 116 9.54 -32.07 17.75
CA PRO A 116 8.69 -31.59 18.82
C PRO A 116 7.79 -32.73 19.27
N ALA A 117 7.72 -32.98 20.57
CA ALA A 117 6.92 -34.06 21.15
C ALA A 117 5.77 -33.51 22.02
N PRO A 118 4.83 -32.71 21.47
CA PRO A 118 3.79 -32.07 22.27
C PRO A 118 2.78 -33.06 22.86
N ARG A 119 2.49 -34.20 22.20
CA ARG A 119 1.57 -35.22 22.72
C ARG A 119 2.25 -36.08 23.77
N SER A 120 3.49 -36.47 23.52
CA SER A 120 4.29 -37.22 24.49
C SER A 120 4.48 -36.42 25.79
N ARG A 121 4.67 -35.09 25.67
CA ARG A 121 4.73 -34.17 26.82
C ARG A 121 3.40 -34.03 27.56
N LEU A 122 2.28 -34.11 26.85
CA LEU A 122 0.95 -34.08 27.47
C LEU A 122 0.74 -35.32 28.36
N VAL A 123 1.07 -36.51 27.85
CA VAL A 123 1.01 -37.76 28.64
C VAL A 123 2.00 -37.72 29.81
N ALA A 124 3.22 -37.20 29.59
CA ALA A 124 4.20 -37.01 30.66
C ALA A 124 3.73 -36.06 31.76
N ALA A 125 2.94 -35.04 31.41
CA ALA A 125 2.35 -34.12 32.38
C ALA A 125 1.32 -34.81 33.27
N ILE A 126 0.49 -35.69 32.68
CA ILE A 126 -0.47 -36.51 33.43
C ILE A 126 0.29 -37.44 34.39
N GLU A 127 1.33 -38.12 33.93
CA GLU A 127 2.16 -39.00 34.78
C GLU A 127 2.89 -38.25 35.90
N ALA A 128 3.38 -37.04 35.65
CA ALA A 128 4.01 -36.21 36.67
C ALA A 128 2.98 -35.79 37.74
N ALA A 129 1.75 -35.48 37.32
CA ALA A 129 0.64 -35.22 38.24
C ALA A 129 0.22 -36.47 39.03
N THR A 130 0.14 -37.64 38.37
CA THR A 130 -0.18 -38.93 39.02
C THR A 130 0.86 -39.30 40.07
N ARG A 131 2.16 -39.26 39.73
CA ARG A 131 3.23 -39.56 40.69
C ARG A 131 3.19 -38.61 41.88
N HIS A 132 2.99 -37.31 41.64
CA HIS A 132 2.88 -36.35 42.72
C HIS A 132 1.71 -36.65 43.67
N VAL A 133 0.55 -37.08 43.16
CA VAL A 133 -0.61 -37.45 43.99
C VAL A 133 -0.38 -38.75 44.76
N LEU A 134 0.42 -39.68 44.22
CA LEU A 134 0.77 -40.94 44.88
C LEU A 134 1.88 -40.78 45.93
N ASP A 135 2.82 -39.86 45.70
CA ASP A 135 3.99 -39.61 46.55
C ASP A 135 3.69 -38.61 47.70
N ASP A 136 2.52 -37.96 47.71
CA ASP A 136 2.12 -36.96 48.70
C ASP A 136 1.18 -37.54 49.78
N PRO A 137 1.68 -37.89 50.99
CA PRO A 137 0.88 -38.53 52.04
C PRO A 137 -0.04 -37.57 52.82
N ALA A 138 0.00 -36.26 52.58
CA ALA A 138 -0.82 -35.28 53.29
C ALA A 138 -1.45 -34.29 52.30
N GLY A 139 -2.69 -34.55 51.90
CA GLY A 139 -3.47 -33.59 51.12
C GLY A 139 -3.77 -32.33 51.95
N ALA A 140 -2.88 -31.34 51.93
CA ALA A 140 -3.19 -29.96 52.29
C ALA A 140 -2.08 -28.98 51.84
N THR A 141 -2.29 -28.30 50.71
CA THR A 141 -2.26 -26.84 50.69
C THR A 141 -3.30 -26.33 49.69
N THR A 142 -4.49 -25.98 50.19
CA THR A 142 -5.03 -24.61 50.18
C THR A 142 -6.50 -24.62 50.61
N ALA A 143 -6.75 -24.59 51.92
CA ALA A 143 -7.86 -23.84 52.52
C ALA A 143 -7.46 -23.57 53.97
N ALA A 144 -7.35 -22.29 54.32
CA ALA A 144 -6.94 -21.86 55.65
C ALA A 144 -7.98 -22.28 56.71
N GLY A 145 -7.49 -22.81 57.84
CA GLY A 145 -8.23 -22.84 59.10
C GLY A 145 -8.42 -24.22 59.75
N ALA A 146 -7.87 -24.33 60.96
CA ALA A 146 -8.17 -25.29 62.03
C ALA A 146 -7.76 -26.77 61.82
N GLY A 147 -7.01 -27.28 62.81
CA GLY A 147 -6.37 -28.59 62.77
C GLY A 147 -7.32 -29.78 62.84
N SER A 148 -6.91 -30.89 62.23
CA SER A 148 -7.20 -32.26 62.66
C SER A 148 -6.33 -33.25 61.87
N ALA A 149 -6.02 -34.36 62.55
CA ALA A 149 -5.50 -35.67 62.13
C ALA A 149 -4.90 -35.85 60.71
N ALA A 150 -3.74 -36.51 60.68
CA ALA A 150 -3.17 -37.10 59.47
C ALA A 150 -4.24 -37.92 58.72
N GLY A 151 -4.61 -37.44 57.53
CA GLY A 151 -5.57 -38.12 56.66
C GLY A 151 -5.08 -39.50 56.24
N PRO A 152 -5.98 -40.38 55.81
CA PRO A 152 -5.61 -41.72 55.37
C PRO A 152 -4.72 -41.63 54.13
N GLY A 153 -3.65 -42.45 54.09
CA GLY A 153 -2.73 -42.51 52.94
C GLY A 153 -3.44 -42.83 51.62
N PRO A 154 -2.78 -42.65 50.46
CA PRO A 154 -3.41 -42.75 49.13
C PRO A 154 -4.15 -44.08 48.87
N ALA A 155 -3.81 -45.16 49.58
CA ALA A 155 -4.50 -46.46 49.50
C ALA A 155 -5.90 -46.49 50.14
N ALA A 156 -6.28 -45.49 50.93
CA ALA A 156 -7.54 -45.44 51.67
C ALA A 156 -8.48 -44.29 51.23
N ARG A 157 -8.09 -43.52 50.20
CA ARG A 157 -8.94 -42.52 49.54
C ARG A 157 -9.79 -43.17 48.44
N PRO A 158 -11.05 -42.73 48.22
CA PRO A 158 -11.84 -43.16 47.07
C PRO A 158 -11.12 -42.90 45.74
N PHE A 159 -11.19 -43.85 44.81
CA PHE A 159 -10.49 -43.78 43.51
C PHE A 159 -10.84 -42.51 42.71
N GLU A 160 -12.11 -42.11 42.68
CA GLU A 160 -12.55 -40.89 41.99
C GLU A 160 -11.92 -39.62 42.56
N GLU A 161 -11.69 -39.56 43.87
CA GLU A 161 -11.06 -38.41 44.54
C GLU A 161 -9.58 -38.27 44.18
N LEU A 162 -8.89 -39.40 44.01
CA LEU A 162 -7.51 -39.43 43.51
C LEU A 162 -7.43 -38.94 42.06
N VAL A 163 -8.37 -39.35 41.20
CA VAL A 163 -8.42 -38.89 39.81
C VAL A 163 -8.66 -37.37 39.73
N GLU A 164 -9.57 -36.81 40.52
CA GLU A 164 -9.77 -35.35 40.59
C GLU A 164 -8.53 -34.60 41.11
N SER A 165 -7.83 -35.17 42.09
CA SER A 165 -6.57 -34.61 42.61
C SER A 165 -5.49 -34.54 41.52
N VAL A 166 -5.40 -35.56 40.65
CA VAL A 166 -4.49 -35.57 39.49
C VAL A 166 -4.87 -34.49 38.48
N LEU A 167 -6.17 -34.30 38.19
CA LEU A 167 -6.64 -33.26 37.28
C LEU A 167 -6.40 -31.84 37.81
N ALA A 168 -6.59 -31.62 39.12
CA ALA A 168 -6.28 -30.37 39.79
C ALA A 168 -4.78 -30.05 39.67
N ARG A 169 -3.92 -31.01 39.98
CA ARG A 169 -2.46 -30.83 39.84
C ARG A 169 -2.03 -30.59 38.39
N LEU A 170 -2.63 -31.28 37.43
CA LEU A 170 -2.36 -31.10 36.01
C LEU A 170 -2.72 -29.68 35.54
N ARG A 171 -3.79 -29.10 36.09
CA ARG A 171 -4.19 -27.70 35.86
C ARG A 171 -3.15 -26.74 36.43
N ASP A 172 -2.64 -26.99 37.64
CA ASP A 172 -1.60 -26.14 38.28
C ASP A 172 -0.27 -26.19 37.52
N LEU A 173 0.08 -27.36 36.98
CA LEU A 173 1.23 -27.52 36.09
C LEU A 173 0.99 -26.94 34.69
N HIS A 174 -0.18 -26.35 34.44
CA HIS A 174 -0.60 -25.81 33.14
C HIS A 174 -0.41 -26.82 32.00
N TRP A 175 -0.73 -28.10 32.26
CA TRP A 175 -0.61 -29.20 31.31
C TRP A 175 0.83 -29.41 30.79
N ARG A 176 1.83 -29.24 31.67
CA ARG A 176 3.25 -29.48 31.38
C ARG A 176 3.88 -30.40 32.43
N PRO A 177 4.92 -31.16 32.07
CA PRO A 177 5.59 -32.05 33.00
C PRO A 177 6.42 -31.31 34.07
N GLU A 178 6.83 -30.05 33.83
CA GLU A 178 7.66 -29.24 34.74
C GLU A 178 7.25 -27.74 34.73
N PRO A 179 7.36 -27.02 35.86
CA PRO A 179 7.24 -25.55 35.93
C PRO A 179 8.37 -24.85 35.15
N ARG A 180 8.13 -23.67 34.59
CA ARG A 180 9.17 -22.95 33.81
C ARG A 180 10.11 -22.14 34.71
N GLY A 181 11.42 -22.24 34.45
CA GLY A 181 12.43 -21.32 34.97
C GLY A 181 12.32 -19.89 34.39
N THR A 182 12.57 -18.90 35.23
CA THR A 182 12.50 -17.45 34.96
C THR A 182 13.70 -16.98 34.11
N GLY A 183 13.46 -16.41 32.94
CA GLY A 183 14.51 -15.72 32.18
C GLY A 183 13.93 -14.77 31.14
N GLY A 184 14.55 -13.59 31.02
CA GLY A 184 14.03 -12.38 30.37
C GLY A 184 13.41 -12.60 28.97
N GLU A 185 12.15 -12.18 28.84
CA GLU A 185 11.27 -12.53 27.71
C GLU A 185 11.54 -11.74 26.43
N LEU A 186 12.07 -10.52 26.53
CA LEU A 186 12.32 -9.61 25.41
C LEU A 186 13.55 -10.05 24.59
N GLN A 187 14.63 -10.44 25.28
CA GLN A 187 15.91 -10.84 24.69
C GLN A 187 15.79 -12.10 23.80
N ARG A 188 14.84 -12.99 24.10
CA ARG A 188 14.58 -14.20 23.31
C ARG A 188 13.72 -13.98 22.06
N LEU A 189 12.98 -12.86 21.94
CA LEU A 189 12.22 -12.52 20.73
C LEU A 189 13.09 -11.85 19.68
N LEU A 190 14.00 -10.99 20.13
CA LEU A 190 14.80 -10.13 19.26
C LEU A 190 16.09 -10.83 18.78
N SER A 191 16.52 -11.90 19.45
CA SER A 191 17.77 -12.60 19.12
C SER A 191 17.87 -13.13 17.68
N PRO A 192 16.80 -13.55 16.96
CA PRO A 192 16.93 -13.98 15.56
C PRO A 192 17.04 -12.82 14.58
N VAL A 193 16.64 -11.62 14.98
CA VAL A 193 16.59 -10.41 14.12
C VAL A 193 17.86 -9.59 14.28
N LEU A 194 18.39 -9.51 15.51
CA LEU A 194 19.58 -8.74 15.84
C LEU A 194 20.89 -9.51 15.65
N ASN A 195 20.84 -10.80 15.35
CA ASN A 195 22.03 -11.62 15.18
C ASN A 195 22.44 -11.67 13.70
N SER A 196 23.49 -10.93 13.36
CA SER A 196 24.07 -10.83 12.01
C SER A 196 24.57 -12.16 11.46
N THR A 197 24.83 -13.15 12.31
CA THR A 197 25.21 -14.51 11.91
C THR A 197 24.05 -15.30 11.30
N THR A 198 22.81 -14.84 11.50
CA THR A 198 21.65 -15.42 10.84
C THR A 198 21.42 -14.73 9.50
N LEU A 199 21.14 -15.53 8.48
CA LEU A 199 20.83 -15.07 7.12
C LEU A 199 19.73 -13.97 7.14
N ILE A 200 18.78 -14.06 8.09
CA ILE A 200 17.72 -13.08 8.32
C ILE A 200 18.27 -11.72 8.78
N GLY A 201 19.20 -11.70 9.74
CA GLY A 201 19.81 -10.46 10.24
C GLY A 201 20.57 -9.69 9.15
N ALA A 202 21.32 -10.39 8.30
CA ALA A 202 22.05 -9.79 7.18
C ALA A 202 21.12 -9.15 6.12
N PHE A 203 20.05 -9.85 5.71
CA PHE A 203 19.13 -9.30 4.72
C PHE A 203 18.27 -8.15 5.26
N VAL A 204 17.88 -8.19 6.53
CA VAL A 204 17.17 -7.06 7.18
C VAL A 204 18.08 -5.84 7.26
N LEU A 205 19.36 -6.01 7.62
CA LEU A 205 20.32 -4.90 7.67
C LEU A 205 20.54 -4.27 6.28
N ALA A 206 20.71 -5.10 5.25
CA ALA A 206 20.89 -4.65 3.87
C ALA A 206 19.66 -3.88 3.33
N ALA A 207 18.46 -4.37 3.63
CA ALA A 207 17.21 -3.69 3.29
C ALA A 207 17.07 -2.35 4.03
N LEU A 208 17.43 -2.31 5.33
CA LEU A 208 17.45 -1.08 6.12
C LEU A 208 18.42 -0.04 5.56
N THR A 209 19.65 -0.45 5.19
CA THR A 209 20.63 0.47 4.60
C THR A 209 20.18 1.00 3.23
N SER A 210 19.49 0.19 2.42
CA SER A 210 18.93 0.63 1.15
C SER A 210 17.72 1.55 1.33
N LEU A 211 16.91 1.34 2.37
CA LEU A 211 15.77 2.20 2.71
C LEU A 211 16.22 3.54 3.31
N LEU A 212 17.26 3.54 4.15
CA LEU A 212 17.83 4.75 4.78
C LEU A 212 18.48 5.71 3.77
N THR A 213 18.86 5.22 2.59
CA THR A 213 19.52 6.04 1.55
C THR A 213 18.54 6.66 0.56
N GLN A 214 17.31 6.15 0.44
CA GLN A 214 16.37 6.58 -0.60
C GLN A 214 14.94 6.89 -0.10
N ALA A 215 14.54 6.45 1.10
CA ALA A 215 13.19 6.61 1.63
C ALA A 215 13.09 7.72 2.69
N SER A 216 11.88 8.30 2.84
CA SER A 216 11.60 9.14 4.01
C SER A 216 11.64 8.31 5.30
N TRP A 217 12.14 8.91 6.39
CA TRP A 217 12.32 8.22 7.68
C TRP A 217 11.01 7.64 8.24
N GLN A 218 9.87 8.24 7.89
CA GLN A 218 8.53 7.80 8.29
C GLN A 218 8.17 6.43 7.70
N LEU A 219 8.53 6.20 6.44
CA LEU A 219 8.25 4.93 5.75
C LEU A 219 9.11 3.81 6.33
N VAL A 220 10.36 4.12 6.66
CA VAL A 220 11.27 3.19 7.37
C VAL A 220 10.71 2.82 8.75
N ALA A 221 10.25 3.82 9.52
CA ALA A 221 9.67 3.62 10.84
C ALA A 221 8.38 2.78 10.81
N ALA A 222 7.48 3.04 9.85
CA ALA A 222 6.23 2.31 9.70
C ALA A 222 6.45 0.83 9.37
N VAL A 223 7.37 0.52 8.44
CA VAL A 223 7.73 -0.86 8.08
C VAL A 223 8.38 -1.58 9.27
N LEU A 224 9.25 -0.90 10.02
CA LEU A 224 9.87 -1.43 11.24
C LEU A 224 8.83 -1.72 12.33
N LEU A 225 7.94 -0.78 12.62
CA LEU A 225 6.87 -0.94 13.61
C LEU A 225 5.91 -2.06 13.22
N GLY A 226 5.53 -2.16 11.94
CA GLY A 226 4.70 -3.24 11.43
C GLY A 226 5.37 -4.61 11.58
N ALA A 227 6.66 -4.72 11.24
CA ALA A 227 7.43 -5.94 11.42
C ALA A 227 7.52 -6.33 12.92
N VAL A 228 7.81 -5.36 13.80
CA VAL A 228 7.88 -5.58 15.25
C VAL A 228 6.53 -5.97 15.83
N ALA A 229 5.43 -5.36 15.40
CA ALA A 229 4.07 -5.69 15.85
C ALA A 229 3.68 -7.12 15.45
N VAL A 230 3.96 -7.53 14.22
CA VAL A 230 3.71 -8.90 13.74
C VAL A 230 4.58 -9.92 14.48
N LEU A 231 5.86 -9.60 14.70
CA LEU A 231 6.79 -10.42 15.48
C LEU A 231 6.36 -10.53 16.95
N GLY A 232 5.94 -9.42 17.54
CA GLY A 232 5.45 -9.32 18.92
C GLY A 232 4.16 -10.10 19.12
N ALA A 233 3.17 -9.92 18.24
CA ALA A 233 1.91 -10.65 18.27
C ALA A 233 2.12 -12.16 18.11
N THR A 234 2.94 -12.59 17.16
CA THR A 234 3.24 -14.03 16.97
C THR A 234 4.05 -14.63 18.13
N GLY A 235 4.92 -13.84 18.75
CA GLY A 235 5.66 -14.19 19.96
C GLY A 235 4.77 -14.31 21.20
N TRP A 236 3.89 -13.34 21.41
CA TRP A 236 2.93 -13.27 22.51
C TRP A 236 1.89 -14.38 22.43
N VAL A 237 1.28 -14.61 21.25
CA VAL A 237 0.35 -15.72 21.02
C VAL A 237 1.01 -17.07 21.34
N ARG A 238 2.26 -17.31 20.90
CA ARG A 238 2.96 -18.57 21.22
C ARG A 238 3.26 -18.79 22.71
N ARG A 239 3.29 -17.72 23.51
CA ARG A 239 3.67 -17.77 24.93
C ARG A 239 2.48 -17.91 25.85
N ASN A 240 1.40 -17.18 25.54
CA ASN A 240 0.21 -17.09 26.36
C ASN A 240 -0.91 -18.07 25.99
N THR A 241 -0.72 -19.01 25.05
CA THR A 241 -1.72 -20.04 24.69
C THR A 241 -1.84 -21.18 25.72
N ALA A 242 -2.10 -20.88 26.99
CA ALA A 242 -2.70 -21.82 27.95
C ALA A 242 -4.24 -21.74 28.00
N PRO A 243 -4.93 -20.58 27.83
CA PRO A 243 -6.39 -20.54 27.76
C PRO A 243 -6.94 -21.01 26.39
N LEU A 244 -6.06 -21.27 25.42
CA LEU A 244 -6.39 -21.86 24.11
C LEU A 244 -5.79 -23.25 23.93
N SER A 245 -5.55 -23.97 25.03
CA SER A 245 -5.08 -25.37 24.99
C SER A 245 -5.98 -26.21 24.09
N TRP A 246 -7.30 -25.97 24.00
CA TRP A 246 -8.24 -26.61 23.06
C TRP A 246 -7.93 -26.44 21.56
N LEU A 247 -7.13 -25.44 21.16
CA LEU A 247 -6.67 -25.24 19.77
C LEU A 247 -5.33 -25.92 19.46
N GLY A 248 -4.62 -26.40 20.50
CA GLY A 248 -3.31 -27.02 20.34
C GLY A 248 -3.35 -28.36 19.59
N PRO A 249 -2.31 -28.72 18.81
CA PRO A 249 -2.25 -30.02 18.15
C PRO A 249 -2.32 -31.22 19.12
N ALA A 250 -1.85 -31.07 20.36
CA ALA A 250 -1.85 -32.13 21.37
C ALA A 250 -3.22 -32.35 22.01
N SER A 251 -3.94 -31.30 22.38
CA SER A 251 -5.31 -31.42 22.93
C SER A 251 -6.30 -31.89 21.87
N ARG A 252 -6.20 -31.40 20.63
CA ARG A 252 -7.01 -31.88 19.52
C ARG A 252 -6.78 -33.36 19.32
N TRP A 253 -5.52 -33.81 19.28
CA TRP A 253 -5.21 -35.24 19.18
C TRP A 253 -5.85 -36.03 20.33
N PHE A 254 -5.71 -35.53 21.55
CA PHE A 254 -6.23 -36.18 22.73
C PHE A 254 -7.77 -36.28 22.74
N ALA A 255 -8.47 -35.24 22.25
CA ALA A 255 -9.92 -35.24 22.11
C ALA A 255 -10.44 -36.06 20.91
N THR A 256 -9.65 -36.23 19.85
CA THR A 256 -10.07 -36.84 18.58
C THR A 256 -9.48 -38.23 18.33
N THR A 257 -8.57 -38.71 19.17
CA THR A 257 -7.95 -40.02 18.99
C THR A 257 -8.96 -41.14 19.24
N THR A 258 -9.14 -42.00 18.25
CA THR A 258 -10.04 -43.16 18.33
C THR A 258 -9.52 -44.25 19.26
N PHE A 259 -8.23 -44.21 19.63
CA PHE A 259 -7.63 -45.13 20.62
C PHE A 259 -8.33 -45.03 21.98
N LEU A 260 -8.75 -43.81 22.36
CA LEU A 260 -9.50 -43.57 23.61
C LEU A 260 -11.00 -43.82 23.45
N ALA A 261 -11.52 -43.96 22.23
CA ALA A 261 -12.95 -44.24 21.99
C ALA A 261 -13.31 -45.72 22.20
N ALA A 262 -12.32 -46.63 22.17
CA ALA A 262 -12.51 -48.07 22.36
C ALA A 262 -12.84 -48.49 23.81
N SER A 263 -12.81 -47.54 24.77
CA SER A 263 -13.11 -47.79 26.20
C SER A 263 -14.60 -47.74 26.57
N GLY A 264 -15.52 -47.66 25.60
CA GLY A 264 -16.95 -47.97 25.83
C GLY A 264 -17.94 -46.79 25.97
N ARG A 265 -17.58 -45.54 25.64
CA ARG A 265 -18.54 -44.42 25.53
C ARG A 265 -18.43 -43.67 24.19
N GLN A 266 -19.59 -43.33 23.60
CA GLN A 266 -19.72 -42.63 22.31
C GLN A 266 -18.77 -41.42 22.21
N ALA A 267 -18.06 -41.31 21.08
CA ALA A 267 -17.12 -40.23 20.82
C ALA A 267 -17.86 -38.87 20.74
N ALA A 268 -17.72 -38.05 21.76
CA ALA A 268 -18.28 -36.70 21.78
C ALA A 268 -17.66 -35.82 20.66
N ALA A 269 -18.49 -34.96 20.04
CA ALA A 269 -18.10 -34.16 18.87
C ALA A 269 -17.19 -32.97 19.27
N TRP A 270 -15.92 -33.04 18.91
CA TRP A 270 -14.98 -31.92 19.02
C TRP A 270 -15.20 -30.89 17.89
N SER A 271 -15.19 -29.59 18.18
CA SER A 271 -15.38 -28.51 17.18
C SER A 271 -14.50 -27.28 17.42
N LEU A 272 -13.90 -26.76 16.34
CA LEU A 272 -13.11 -25.51 16.35
C LEU A 272 -13.96 -24.29 16.74
N TRP A 273 -15.26 -24.34 16.50
CA TRP A 273 -16.17 -23.20 16.68
C TRP A 273 -16.96 -23.26 18.00
N ARG A 274 -16.76 -24.30 18.82
CA ARG A 274 -17.44 -24.50 20.12
C ARG A 274 -16.41 -24.78 21.24
N PRO A 275 -15.72 -23.74 21.75
CA PRO A 275 -14.57 -23.92 22.64
C PRO A 275 -14.89 -24.59 23.98
N ARG A 276 -16.06 -24.31 24.58
CA ARG A 276 -16.50 -24.96 25.84
C ARG A 276 -16.70 -26.47 25.67
N MET A 277 -17.47 -26.87 24.65
CA MET A 277 -17.71 -28.28 24.33
C MET A 277 -16.39 -29.03 24.05
N SER A 278 -15.49 -28.43 23.26
CA SER A 278 -14.18 -29.02 22.98
C SER A 278 -13.29 -29.16 24.22
N TRP A 279 -13.44 -28.26 25.20
CA TRP A 279 -12.76 -28.34 26.48
C TRP A 279 -13.30 -29.48 27.34
N ASP A 280 -14.62 -29.60 27.47
CA ASP A 280 -15.28 -30.64 28.25
C ASP A 280 -14.90 -32.05 27.75
N VAL A 281 -14.84 -32.23 26.42
CA VAL A 281 -14.39 -33.49 25.79
C VAL A 281 -12.92 -33.78 26.13
N THR A 282 -12.05 -32.76 26.09
CA THR A 282 -10.63 -32.94 26.41
C THR A 282 -10.44 -33.30 27.89
N GLN A 283 -11.18 -32.65 28.79
CA GLN A 283 -11.13 -32.91 30.22
C GLN A 283 -11.70 -34.30 30.58
N ALA A 284 -12.80 -34.72 29.93
CA ALA A 284 -13.36 -36.06 30.12
C ALA A 284 -12.37 -37.16 29.70
N ARG A 285 -11.71 -37.01 28.55
CA ARG A 285 -10.65 -37.94 28.12
C ARG A 285 -9.42 -37.90 29.03
N ALA A 286 -9.14 -36.75 29.64
CA ALA A 286 -8.00 -36.60 30.55
C ALA A 286 -8.26 -37.34 31.85
N ARG A 287 -9.50 -37.28 32.35
CA ARG A 287 -9.98 -38.04 33.49
C ARG A 287 -9.83 -39.55 33.26
N GLU A 288 -10.27 -40.05 32.10
CA GLU A 288 -10.16 -41.47 31.75
C GLU A 288 -8.71 -41.95 31.72
N VAL A 289 -7.82 -41.20 31.05
CA VAL A 289 -6.40 -41.53 30.97
C VAL A 289 -5.71 -41.42 32.33
N ALA A 290 -6.03 -40.40 33.12
CA ALA A 290 -5.51 -40.26 34.48
C ALA A 290 -5.92 -41.45 35.35
N GLY A 291 -7.18 -41.91 35.24
CA GLY A 291 -7.67 -43.11 35.93
C GLY A 291 -6.92 -44.39 35.55
N GLU A 292 -6.69 -44.64 34.26
CA GLU A 292 -5.95 -45.83 33.82
C GLU A 292 -4.46 -45.78 34.21
N ILE A 293 -3.81 -44.62 34.13
CA ILE A 293 -2.41 -44.46 34.60
C ILE A 293 -2.33 -44.64 36.12
N LEU A 294 -3.33 -44.17 36.85
CA LEU A 294 -3.45 -44.34 38.30
C LEU A 294 -3.58 -45.83 38.66
N LYS A 295 -4.50 -46.59 38.02
CA LYS A 295 -4.64 -48.06 38.19
C LYS A 295 -3.37 -48.85 37.89
N ALA A 296 -2.58 -48.41 36.91
CA ALA A 296 -1.31 -49.05 36.55
C ALA A 296 -0.24 -48.95 37.66
N GLN A 297 -0.36 -47.95 38.54
CA GLN A 297 0.63 -47.61 39.56
C GLN A 297 0.14 -47.82 41.01
N LEU A 298 -1.18 -48.01 41.23
CA LEU A 298 -1.71 -48.25 42.58
C LEU A 298 -1.38 -49.66 43.10
N PRO A 299 -0.84 -49.78 44.33
CA PRO A 299 -0.56 -51.08 44.94
C PRO A 299 -1.82 -51.94 45.21
N GLY A 300 -2.99 -51.32 45.37
CA GLY A 300 -4.26 -51.99 45.71
C GLY A 300 -5.09 -52.49 44.52
N THR A 301 -4.67 -52.25 43.27
CA THR A 301 -5.40 -52.69 42.08
C THR A 301 -5.21 -54.20 41.83
N PRO A 302 -6.27 -54.97 41.50
CA PRO A 302 -6.14 -56.40 41.16
C PRO A 302 -5.14 -56.65 40.04
N ALA A 303 -4.39 -57.76 40.09
CA ALA A 303 -3.29 -58.04 39.15
C ALA A 303 -3.72 -57.97 37.68
N GLU A 304 -4.85 -58.60 37.31
CA GLU A 304 -5.37 -58.57 35.93
C GLU A 304 -5.74 -57.17 35.45
N GLU A 305 -6.28 -56.34 36.34
CA GLU A 305 -6.65 -54.95 36.02
C GLU A 305 -5.41 -54.06 35.92
N ARG A 306 -4.41 -54.29 36.78
CA ARG A 306 -3.11 -53.61 36.75
C ARG A 306 -2.36 -53.91 35.45
N ASP A 307 -2.31 -55.17 35.03
CA ASP A 307 -1.65 -55.58 33.78
C ASP A 307 -2.33 -54.95 32.56
N ARG A 308 -3.67 -54.90 32.54
CA ARG A 308 -4.44 -54.22 31.48
C ARG A 308 -4.16 -52.71 31.46
N ALA A 309 -4.13 -52.07 32.62
CA ALA A 309 -3.86 -50.64 32.76
C ALA A 309 -2.41 -50.29 32.36
N GLN A 310 -1.43 -51.12 32.73
CA GLN A 310 -0.03 -51.01 32.31
C GLN A 310 0.12 -51.17 30.79
N GLN A 311 -0.59 -52.14 30.18
CA GLN A 311 -0.59 -52.29 28.72
C GLN A 311 -1.20 -51.06 28.02
N PHE A 312 -2.32 -50.53 28.54
CA PHE A 312 -2.94 -49.30 28.02
C PHE A 312 -2.00 -48.09 28.13
N HIS A 313 -1.37 -47.90 29.27
CA HIS A 313 -0.41 -46.82 29.53
C HIS A 313 0.76 -46.86 28.54
N LEU A 314 1.37 -48.03 28.36
CA LEU A 314 2.47 -48.24 27.43
C LEU A 314 2.06 -47.99 25.96
N GLN A 315 0.89 -48.49 25.55
CA GLN A 315 0.36 -48.27 24.20
C GLN A 315 0.03 -46.80 23.96
N LEU A 316 -0.50 -46.07 24.96
CA LEU A 316 -0.79 -44.64 24.85
C LEU A 316 0.48 -43.81 24.69
N ARG A 317 1.53 -44.10 25.46
CA ARG A 317 2.84 -43.44 25.32
C ARG A 317 3.47 -43.70 23.96
N THR A 318 3.38 -44.94 23.48
CA THR A 318 3.86 -45.33 22.15
C THR A 318 3.09 -44.58 21.05
N LEU A 319 1.76 -44.52 21.14
CA LEU A 319 0.92 -43.77 20.20
C LEU A 319 1.25 -42.28 20.19
N ALA A 320 1.47 -41.67 21.37
CA ALA A 320 1.83 -40.26 21.47
C ALA A 320 3.16 -39.95 20.77
N LEU A 321 4.17 -40.81 20.94
CA LEU A 321 5.47 -40.70 20.28
C LEU A 321 5.34 -40.83 18.75
N LEU A 322 4.67 -41.89 18.27
CA LEU A 322 4.50 -42.14 16.84
C LEU A 322 3.73 -41.00 16.15
N GLU A 323 2.70 -40.47 16.80
CA GLU A 323 1.90 -39.35 16.27
C GLU A 323 2.71 -38.03 16.22
N ASP A 324 3.56 -37.78 17.21
CA ASP A 324 4.47 -36.64 17.19
C ASP A 324 5.48 -36.74 16.03
N LEU A 325 5.98 -37.96 15.75
CA LEU A 325 6.85 -38.22 14.60
C LEU A 325 6.11 -38.09 13.26
N ARG A 326 4.89 -38.63 13.12
CA ARG A 326 4.04 -38.45 11.93
C ARG A 326 3.77 -36.98 11.65
N TRP A 327 3.44 -36.21 12.69
CA TRP A 327 3.21 -34.77 12.57
C TRP A 327 4.45 -34.01 12.10
N ALA A 328 5.64 -34.45 12.52
CA ALA A 328 6.91 -33.88 12.08
C ALA A 328 7.19 -34.15 10.58
N HIS A 329 6.63 -35.22 10.01
CA HIS A 329 6.84 -35.68 8.63
C HIS A 329 5.68 -35.40 7.66
N ARG A 330 4.63 -34.71 8.12
CA ARG A 330 3.45 -34.36 7.31
C ARG A 330 3.82 -33.49 6.10
N SER A 331 3.45 -33.93 4.90
CA SER A 331 3.81 -33.31 3.61
C SER A 331 3.21 -31.91 3.41
N TRP A 332 1.95 -31.70 3.81
CA TRP A 332 1.17 -30.48 3.58
C TRP A 332 1.07 -29.55 4.81
N ALA A 333 2.14 -29.47 5.60
CA ALA A 333 2.19 -28.45 6.64
C ALA A 333 2.49 -27.07 6.02
N PRO A 334 1.98 -25.95 6.58
CA PRO A 334 2.24 -24.60 6.07
C PRO A 334 3.73 -24.21 6.01
N ASP A 335 4.57 -24.89 6.80
CA ASP A 335 6.03 -24.71 6.78
C ASP A 335 6.76 -25.78 5.95
N ALA A 336 6.03 -26.52 5.11
CA ALA A 336 6.50 -27.60 4.24
C ALA A 336 7.41 -28.63 4.94
N ARG A 337 7.22 -28.87 6.25
CA ARG A 337 8.13 -29.68 7.06
C ARG A 337 8.35 -31.11 6.56
N GLY A 338 7.32 -31.76 6.03
CA GLY A 338 7.46 -33.10 5.44
C GLY A 338 8.23 -33.11 4.13
N ARG A 339 8.39 -31.97 3.44
CA ARG A 339 9.30 -31.86 2.29
C ARG A 339 10.75 -31.58 2.72
N LYS A 340 10.93 -31.04 3.94
CA LYS A 340 12.23 -30.74 4.56
C LYS A 340 12.83 -31.94 5.29
N ARG A 341 11.99 -32.82 5.87
CA ARG A 341 12.42 -34.08 6.51
C ARG A 341 12.14 -35.24 5.56
N ARG A 342 13.18 -35.74 4.88
CA ARG A 342 13.06 -36.85 3.93
C ARG A 342 13.51 -38.20 4.48
N VAL A 343 14.36 -38.22 5.51
CA VAL A 343 14.89 -39.45 6.11
C VAL A 343 14.15 -39.84 7.40
N PRO A 344 13.97 -41.14 7.70
CA PRO A 344 13.29 -41.59 8.90
C PRO A 344 14.16 -41.39 10.15
N PRO A 345 13.57 -41.10 11.33
CA PRO A 345 14.24 -41.31 12.62
C PRO A 345 14.54 -42.79 12.86
N VAL A 346 15.77 -43.09 13.31
CA VAL A 346 16.23 -44.47 13.56
C VAL A 346 16.47 -44.70 15.07
N VAL A 347 15.96 -45.81 15.60
CA VAL A 347 16.21 -46.24 16.99
C VAL A 347 16.99 -47.54 17.00
N PHE A 348 18.16 -47.51 17.62
CA PHE A 348 19.00 -48.69 17.84
C PHE A 348 18.72 -49.27 19.22
N VAL A 349 18.45 -50.57 19.27
CA VAL A 349 18.23 -51.34 20.51
C VAL A 349 19.24 -52.49 20.54
N PRO A 350 20.48 -52.24 21.00
CA PRO A 350 21.55 -53.24 20.96
C PRO A 350 21.31 -54.48 21.81
N ARG A 351 20.35 -54.44 22.74
CA ARG A 351 19.89 -55.57 23.54
C ARG A 351 18.43 -55.36 23.92
N ALA A 352 17.53 -56.17 23.36
CA ALA A 352 16.12 -56.17 23.68
C ALA A 352 15.77 -57.46 24.43
N ASP A 353 15.51 -57.33 25.73
CA ASP A 353 15.07 -58.41 26.62
C ASP A 353 13.84 -57.99 27.45
N ALA A 354 13.24 -58.96 28.14
CA ALA A 354 12.03 -58.74 28.94
C ALA A 354 12.30 -57.90 30.21
N PRO A 355 13.36 -58.13 31.00
CA PRO A 355 13.64 -57.32 32.20
C PRO A 355 13.94 -55.85 31.89
N GLY A 356 14.66 -55.58 30.80
CA GLY A 356 14.95 -54.22 30.35
C GLY A 356 13.76 -53.49 29.72
N GLY A 357 12.59 -54.13 29.60
CA GLY A 357 11.36 -53.52 29.08
C GLY A 357 11.35 -53.26 27.57
N ALA A 358 12.47 -53.44 26.87
CA ALA A 358 12.60 -53.18 25.44
C ALA A 358 11.67 -54.06 24.59
N LEU A 359 11.52 -55.35 24.92
CA LEU A 359 10.56 -56.24 24.22
C LEU A 359 9.11 -55.75 24.34
N ARG A 360 8.73 -55.18 25.50
CA ARG A 360 7.40 -54.57 25.69
C ARG A 360 7.21 -53.34 24.79
N VAL A 361 8.24 -52.52 24.62
CA VAL A 361 8.22 -51.36 23.72
C VAL A 361 8.09 -51.79 22.26
N LEU A 362 8.86 -52.78 21.80
CA LEU A 362 8.76 -53.31 20.44
C LEU A 362 7.37 -53.89 20.15
N GLY A 363 6.81 -54.63 21.11
CA GLY A 363 5.44 -55.15 21.04
C GLY A 363 4.40 -54.05 20.96
N ALA A 364 4.52 -53.02 21.81
CA ALA A 364 3.61 -51.87 21.81
C ALA A 364 3.66 -51.08 20.49
N ILE A 365 4.84 -50.93 19.87
CA ILE A 365 4.98 -50.30 18.55
C ILE A 365 4.19 -51.09 17.50
N SER A 366 4.34 -52.41 17.47
CA SER A 366 3.63 -53.27 16.54
C SER A 366 2.10 -53.22 16.77
N ASP A 367 1.65 -53.35 18.01
CA ASP A 367 0.23 -53.29 18.38
C ASP A 367 -0.43 -51.98 17.94
N VAL A 368 0.20 -50.84 18.25
CA VAL A 368 -0.33 -49.51 17.92
C VAL A 368 -0.39 -49.30 16.41
N ARG A 369 0.62 -49.75 15.68
CA ARG A 369 0.65 -49.69 14.21
C ARG A 369 -0.44 -50.56 13.58
N SER A 370 -0.65 -51.78 14.08
CA SER A 370 -1.72 -52.68 13.62
C SER A 370 -3.11 -52.08 13.84
N ARG A 371 -3.38 -51.49 15.01
CA ARG A 371 -4.69 -50.88 15.32
C ARG A 371 -5.03 -49.66 14.46
N ARG A 372 -4.01 -48.88 14.04
CA ARG A 372 -4.23 -47.62 13.30
C ARG A 372 -4.12 -47.78 11.79
N SER A 373 -3.42 -48.81 11.29
CA SER A 373 -3.11 -48.99 9.86
C SER A 373 -2.43 -47.76 9.21
N GLU A 374 -1.87 -46.85 10.01
CA GLU A 374 -1.23 -45.60 9.56
C GLU A 374 0.29 -45.78 9.52
N GLN A 375 0.89 -45.46 8.38
CA GLN A 375 2.35 -45.45 8.22
C GLN A 375 2.98 -44.39 9.11
N ASP A 376 3.96 -44.79 9.91
CA ASP A 376 4.79 -43.88 10.70
C ASP A 376 6.26 -43.95 10.26
N PRO A 377 7.04 -42.88 10.53
CA PRO A 377 8.36 -42.75 9.95
C PRO A 377 9.47 -43.41 10.80
N LEU A 378 9.14 -44.15 11.86
CA LEU A 378 10.14 -44.66 12.81
C LEU A 378 10.73 -45.99 12.31
N LEU A 379 12.05 -46.04 12.13
CA LEU A 379 12.78 -47.29 11.90
C LEU A 379 13.39 -47.77 13.22
N VAL A 380 13.21 -49.05 13.57
CA VAL A 380 13.81 -49.65 14.77
C VAL A 380 14.68 -50.83 14.35
N LEU A 381 15.90 -50.90 14.88
CA LEU A 381 16.82 -52.03 14.71
C LEU A 381 17.14 -52.60 16.09
N ALA A 382 16.68 -53.82 16.37
CA ALA A 382 16.80 -54.46 17.67
C ALA A 382 17.49 -55.83 17.59
N ALA A 383 18.39 -56.10 18.54
CA ALA A 383 18.95 -57.43 18.77
C ALA A 383 18.16 -58.14 19.87
N VAL A 384 17.58 -59.31 19.58
CA VAL A 384 16.81 -60.14 20.51
C VAL A 384 17.48 -61.50 20.63
N ALA A 385 17.55 -62.04 21.85
CA ALA A 385 18.10 -63.37 22.10
C ALA A 385 17.23 -64.46 21.47
N HIS A 386 17.84 -65.56 21.01
CA HIS A 386 17.11 -66.65 20.35
C HIS A 386 15.94 -67.17 21.21
N ALA A 387 16.19 -67.45 22.49
CA ALA A 387 15.18 -67.93 23.43
C ALA A 387 13.99 -66.98 23.61
N ASP A 388 14.24 -65.66 23.59
CA ASP A 388 13.20 -64.65 23.72
C ASP A 388 12.38 -64.52 22.42
N VAL A 389 12.97 -64.75 21.24
CA VAL A 389 12.25 -64.70 19.96
C VAL A 389 11.21 -65.81 19.85
N THR A 390 11.55 -67.04 20.22
CA THR A 390 10.63 -68.18 20.13
C THR A 390 9.41 -67.99 21.02
N ALA A 391 9.59 -67.46 22.24
CA ALA A 391 8.48 -67.13 23.14
C ALA A 391 7.69 -65.87 22.70
N TRP A 392 8.32 -64.94 21.99
CA TRP A 392 7.73 -63.63 21.65
C TRP A 392 7.08 -63.56 20.26
N LEU A 393 7.55 -64.34 19.29
CA LEU A 393 7.02 -64.41 17.92
C LEU A 393 6.19 -65.68 17.64
N GLU A 394 6.38 -66.79 18.36
CA GLU A 394 5.87 -68.11 17.95
C GLU A 394 4.82 -68.80 18.85
N ASP A 395 4.22 -68.16 19.86
CA ASP A 395 3.16 -68.77 20.70
C ASP A 395 1.75 -68.23 20.30
N GLU A 396 0.70 -68.99 19.94
CA GLU A 396 0.41 -70.41 20.06
C GLU A 396 -0.73 -70.81 19.05
N ARG A 397 -0.66 -72.01 18.44
CA ARG A 397 -1.66 -72.81 17.66
C ARG A 397 -1.56 -72.88 16.11
N THR A 398 -0.92 -73.97 15.68
CA THR A 398 -1.27 -74.86 14.54
C THR A 398 -2.15 -74.30 13.42
N VAL A 399 -1.53 -74.02 12.26
CA VAL A 399 -2.20 -74.08 10.96
C VAL A 399 -1.63 -75.31 10.22
N PRO A 400 -2.46 -76.22 9.68
CA PRO A 400 -1.97 -77.42 9.00
C PRO A 400 -1.25 -77.06 7.68
N PRO A 401 -0.33 -77.91 7.19
CA PRO A 401 0.40 -77.67 5.96
C PRO A 401 -0.55 -77.87 4.77
N GLY A 402 -1.11 -76.78 4.25
CA GLY A 402 -1.96 -76.85 3.06
C GLY A 402 -2.23 -75.47 2.49
N GLY A 403 -1.53 -75.11 1.41
CA GLY A 403 -1.93 -74.02 0.53
C GLY A 403 -0.83 -73.03 0.15
N HIS A 404 -0.13 -73.37 -0.93
CA HIS A 404 0.57 -72.48 -1.88
C HIS A 404 1.96 -71.94 -1.47
N SER A 405 2.97 -72.71 -1.88
CA SER A 405 4.34 -72.25 -2.13
C SER A 405 4.35 -71.25 -3.29
N PHE A 406 4.27 -69.95 -2.98
CA PHE A 406 4.79 -68.91 -3.87
C PHE A 406 6.27 -68.75 -3.57
N GLU A 407 7.14 -69.05 -4.53
CA GLU A 407 8.55 -68.64 -4.47
C GLU A 407 8.62 -67.11 -4.26
N PRO A 408 9.33 -66.60 -3.23
CA PRO A 408 9.49 -65.16 -3.04
C PRO A 408 10.31 -64.59 -4.21
N ARG A 409 9.68 -63.80 -5.08
CA ARG A 409 10.37 -63.06 -6.16
C ARG A 409 10.99 -61.74 -5.69
N GLY A 410 11.19 -61.54 -4.39
CA GLY A 410 11.67 -60.28 -3.80
C GLY A 410 12.48 -60.48 -2.51
N GLY A 411 13.12 -59.41 -2.03
CA GLY A 411 13.91 -59.41 -0.80
C GLY A 411 13.05 -59.53 0.47
N PRO A 412 13.68 -59.62 1.65
CA PRO A 412 13.00 -59.83 2.93
C PRO A 412 11.97 -58.74 3.24
N TYR A 413 12.24 -57.50 2.81
CA TYR A 413 11.30 -56.39 2.99
C TYR A 413 10.04 -56.54 2.11
N GLU A 414 10.19 -56.85 0.82
CA GLU A 414 9.05 -57.00 -0.10
C GLU A 414 8.12 -58.13 0.35
N SER A 415 8.70 -59.25 0.82
CA SER A 415 7.91 -60.36 1.38
C SER A 415 7.17 -59.99 2.67
N TRP A 416 7.77 -59.16 3.52
CA TRP A 416 7.10 -58.68 4.72
C TRP A 416 5.97 -57.71 4.38
N VAL A 417 6.17 -56.80 3.43
CA VAL A 417 5.12 -55.86 2.98
C VAL A 417 3.94 -56.60 2.34
N SER A 418 4.18 -57.62 1.52
CA SER A 418 3.09 -58.42 0.91
C SER A 418 2.24 -59.13 1.94
N ASP A 419 2.87 -59.62 3.01
CA ASP A 419 2.20 -60.36 4.08
C ASP A 419 1.57 -59.46 5.14
N LEU A 420 1.92 -58.18 5.18
CA LEU A 420 1.50 -57.23 6.22
C LEU A 420 -0.04 -57.16 6.34
N ARG A 421 -0.76 -57.16 5.21
CA ARG A 421 -2.24 -57.16 5.21
C ARG A 421 -2.84 -58.44 5.78
N VAL A 422 -2.18 -59.57 5.53
CA VAL A 422 -2.61 -60.90 5.99
C VAL A 422 -2.32 -61.09 7.48
N ARG A 423 -1.21 -60.53 7.98
CA ARG A 423 -0.81 -60.58 9.40
C ARG A 423 -1.58 -59.61 10.30
N GLN A 424 -2.26 -58.61 9.73
CA GLN A 424 -3.12 -57.66 10.46
C GLN A 424 -4.53 -58.20 10.76
N ALA A 425 -4.91 -59.37 10.26
CA ALA A 425 -6.25 -59.92 10.41
C ALA A 425 -6.56 -60.35 11.87
N PRO A 426 -7.69 -59.92 12.47
CA PRO A 426 -8.04 -60.24 13.86
C PRO A 426 -8.17 -61.75 14.17
N SER A 427 -8.36 -62.58 13.14
CA SER A 427 -8.63 -64.02 13.24
C SER A 427 -7.41 -64.90 13.52
N ARG A 428 -6.18 -64.35 13.53
CA ARG A 428 -4.93 -65.13 13.67
C ARG A 428 -4.15 -64.93 14.97
N GLY A 429 -4.81 -64.48 16.04
CA GLY A 429 -4.13 -64.28 17.32
C GLY A 429 -3.03 -63.22 17.23
N ARG A 430 -2.22 -63.08 18.29
CA ARG A 430 -1.35 -61.93 18.60
C ARG A 430 -0.10 -61.82 17.70
N ALA A 431 -0.25 -61.87 16.37
CA ALA A 431 0.87 -61.74 15.45
C ALA A 431 1.43 -60.31 15.46
N LEU A 432 2.72 -60.17 15.79
CA LEU A 432 3.45 -58.89 15.74
C LEU A 432 3.67 -58.45 14.27
N ALA A 433 2.60 -58.07 13.58
CA ALA A 433 2.58 -57.86 12.13
C ALA A 433 3.64 -56.87 11.61
N TRP A 434 4.05 -55.90 12.44
CA TRP A 434 5.02 -54.87 12.05
C TRP A 434 6.48 -55.19 12.35
N THR A 435 6.78 -56.41 12.81
CA THR A 435 8.16 -56.89 12.97
C THR A 435 8.65 -57.54 11.68
N LEU A 436 9.88 -57.18 11.29
CA LEU A 436 10.64 -57.83 10.21
C LEU A 436 11.72 -58.70 10.88
N PRO A 437 11.45 -60.00 11.10
CA PRO A 437 12.46 -60.90 11.65
C PRO A 437 13.55 -61.15 10.62
N VAL A 438 14.81 -60.93 11.01
CA VAL A 438 16.01 -61.20 10.21
C VAL A 438 16.81 -62.26 10.96
N ARG A 439 16.76 -63.48 10.43
CA ARG A 439 17.46 -64.64 10.99
C ARG A 439 18.91 -64.64 10.50
N LEU A 440 19.87 -64.62 11.41
CA LEU A 440 21.30 -64.61 11.10
C LEU A 440 21.91 -65.99 11.35
N THR A 441 22.57 -66.55 10.33
CA THR A 441 23.23 -67.86 10.43
C THR A 441 24.57 -67.75 11.16
N ARG A 442 25.03 -68.84 11.80
CA ARG A 442 26.36 -68.91 12.42
C ARG A 442 27.48 -68.51 11.45
N GLN A 443 27.37 -68.91 10.18
CA GLN A 443 28.35 -68.56 9.14
C GLN A 443 28.40 -67.05 8.86
N GLN A 444 27.25 -66.36 8.85
CA GLN A 444 27.19 -64.90 8.63
C GLN A 444 27.72 -64.12 9.84
N LEU A 445 27.50 -64.61 11.06
CA LEU A 445 27.96 -64.01 12.31
C LEU A 445 29.47 -64.18 12.52
N GLN A 446 30.03 -65.35 12.17
CA GLN A 446 31.45 -65.68 12.36
C GLN A 446 32.36 -65.27 11.19
N ALA A 447 31.78 -64.81 10.07
CA ALA A 447 32.57 -64.30 8.95
C ALA A 447 33.34 -63.03 9.35
N GLY A 448 34.68 -63.13 9.43
CA GLY A 448 35.58 -62.08 9.92
C GLY A 448 35.38 -60.69 9.30
N GLY A 449 35.53 -59.64 10.12
CA GLY A 449 35.22 -58.26 9.76
C GLY A 449 36.33 -57.53 9.01
N SER A 450 36.22 -57.43 7.69
CA SER A 450 37.04 -56.51 6.87
C SER A 450 36.23 -55.43 6.14
N THR A 451 34.90 -55.46 6.24
CA THR A 451 34.03 -54.53 5.50
C THR A 451 33.82 -53.23 6.27
N ARG A 452 34.25 -52.10 5.71
CA ARG A 452 33.88 -50.76 6.23
C ARG A 452 32.42 -50.48 5.88
N LEU A 453 31.60 -50.27 6.92
CA LEU A 453 30.21 -49.82 6.77
C LEU A 453 30.17 -48.33 6.39
N ALA A 454 29.16 -47.93 5.61
CA ALA A 454 29.04 -46.56 5.10
C ALA A 454 27.80 -45.85 5.68
N PRO A 455 27.94 -44.60 6.15
CA PRO A 455 26.78 -43.84 6.60
C PRO A 455 25.86 -43.45 5.43
N VAL A 456 24.55 -43.39 5.66
CA VAL A 456 23.60 -42.88 4.66
C VAL A 456 23.77 -41.36 4.47
N PRO A 457 24.03 -40.87 3.24
CA PRO A 457 24.13 -39.44 2.97
C PRO A 457 22.76 -38.77 2.92
N VAL A 458 22.50 -37.81 3.81
CA VAL A 458 21.26 -37.02 3.82
C VAL A 458 21.39 -35.84 2.84
N ARG A 459 20.67 -35.88 1.70
CA ARG A 459 20.71 -34.79 0.71
C ARG A 459 20.04 -33.51 1.22
N ARG A 460 20.74 -32.39 1.05
CA ARG A 460 20.20 -31.05 1.36
C ARG A 460 19.16 -30.63 0.33
N SER A 461 18.15 -29.91 0.77
CA SER A 461 17.05 -29.46 -0.08
C SER A 461 16.83 -27.96 0.06
N TRP A 462 16.83 -27.24 -1.07
CA TRP A 462 16.52 -25.80 -1.22
C TRP A 462 15.29 -25.30 -0.46
N TRP A 463 14.33 -26.19 -0.16
CA TRP A 463 13.20 -25.93 0.75
C TRP A 463 13.63 -25.37 2.13
N PHE A 464 14.90 -25.46 2.55
CA PHE A 464 15.38 -24.74 3.76
C PHE A 464 15.18 -23.22 3.68
N LEU A 465 15.20 -22.64 2.48
CA LEU A 465 14.94 -21.22 2.24
C LEU A 465 13.46 -20.85 2.44
N TRP A 466 12.55 -21.81 2.37
CA TRP A 466 11.12 -21.61 2.59
C TRP A 466 10.77 -21.63 4.08
N SER A 467 11.38 -20.73 4.85
CA SER A 467 10.95 -20.47 6.22
C SER A 467 9.80 -19.46 6.20
N ARG A 468 8.92 -19.51 7.21
CA ARG A 468 7.87 -18.48 7.40
C ARG A 468 8.45 -17.06 7.43
N TRP A 469 9.70 -16.94 7.88
CA TRP A 469 10.43 -15.67 7.97
C TRP A 469 10.93 -15.19 6.62
N SER A 470 11.32 -16.11 5.73
CA SER A 470 11.76 -15.78 4.38
C SER A 470 10.60 -15.28 3.52
N VAL A 471 9.40 -15.88 3.70
CA VAL A 471 8.17 -15.38 3.08
C VAL A 471 7.80 -14.01 3.64
N LEU A 472 7.86 -13.83 4.97
CA LEU A 472 7.61 -12.54 5.59
C LEU A 472 8.59 -11.47 5.11
N LEU A 473 9.88 -11.79 4.98
CA LEU A 473 10.88 -10.89 4.43
C LEU A 473 10.59 -10.52 2.97
N ALA A 474 10.22 -11.48 2.12
CA ALA A 474 9.85 -11.18 0.74
C ALA A 474 8.65 -10.23 0.65
N LEU A 475 7.63 -10.43 1.50
CA LEU A 475 6.50 -9.52 1.59
C LEU A 475 6.90 -8.12 2.07
N VAL A 476 7.80 -8.03 3.06
CA VAL A 476 8.36 -6.75 3.54
C VAL A 476 9.14 -6.04 2.42
N LEU A 477 9.94 -6.76 1.64
CA LEU A 477 10.69 -6.19 0.51
C LEU A 477 9.77 -5.70 -0.60
N VAL A 478 8.70 -6.44 -0.92
CA VAL A 478 7.68 -6.01 -1.89
C VAL A 478 6.96 -4.76 -1.40
N ALA A 479 6.57 -4.72 -0.12
CA ALA A 479 5.93 -3.55 0.47
C ALA A 479 6.87 -2.32 0.50
N ALA A 480 8.15 -2.51 0.82
CA ALA A 480 9.17 -1.47 0.77
C ALA A 480 9.40 -0.94 -0.65
N GLY A 481 9.52 -1.84 -1.63
CA GLY A 481 9.66 -1.46 -3.05
C GLY A 481 8.43 -0.72 -3.58
N ALA A 482 7.24 -1.14 -3.18
CA ALA A 482 6.00 -0.43 -3.48
C ALA A 482 5.98 0.97 -2.85
N GLY A 483 6.39 1.10 -1.59
CA GLY A 483 6.50 2.38 -0.89
C GLY A 483 7.49 3.35 -1.57
N LEU A 484 8.68 2.87 -1.93
CA LEU A 484 9.68 3.65 -2.67
C LEU A 484 9.15 4.10 -4.04
N ARG A 485 8.45 3.21 -4.75
CA ARG A 485 7.85 3.55 -6.05
C ARG A 485 6.79 4.64 -5.93
N VAL A 486 5.91 4.56 -4.93
CA VAL A 486 4.91 5.60 -4.66
C VAL A 486 5.58 6.92 -4.29
N GLN A 487 6.63 6.89 -3.48
CA GLN A 487 7.39 8.11 -3.13
C GLN A 487 8.04 8.76 -4.36
N GLN A 488 8.64 7.97 -5.25
CA GLN A 488 9.20 8.47 -6.50
C GLN A 488 8.11 9.10 -7.37
N LEU A 489 6.95 8.44 -7.49
CA LEU A 489 5.81 8.95 -8.24
C LEU A 489 5.24 10.24 -7.60
N ALA A 490 5.25 10.36 -6.28
CA ALA A 490 4.85 11.58 -5.56
C ALA A 490 5.83 12.76 -5.75
N GLY A 491 7.07 12.46 -6.18
CA GLY A 491 8.00 13.46 -6.67
C GLY A 491 7.59 14.05 -8.02
N GLN A 492 6.92 13.26 -8.87
CA GLN A 492 6.63 13.62 -10.26
C GLN A 492 5.19 14.09 -10.48
N TYR A 493 4.22 13.42 -9.89
CA TYR A 493 2.79 13.64 -10.08
C TYR A 493 2.18 14.27 -8.83
N CYS A 494 1.20 15.15 -9.02
CA CYS A 494 0.47 15.75 -7.90
C CYS A 494 -0.35 14.71 -7.12
N GLU A 495 -0.77 13.65 -7.80
CA GLU A 495 -1.43 12.50 -7.19
C GLU A 495 -0.71 11.20 -7.58
N ALA A 496 -0.04 10.58 -6.61
CA ALA A 496 0.73 9.36 -6.82
C ALA A 496 0.06 8.15 -6.17
N ARG A 497 -0.12 7.10 -6.95
CA ARG A 497 -0.66 5.81 -6.50
C ARG A 497 0.26 4.69 -6.97
N LEU A 498 0.26 3.55 -6.27
CA LEU A 498 1.07 2.40 -6.68
C LEU A 498 0.64 1.87 -8.06
N VAL A 499 -0.67 1.94 -8.32
CA VAL A 499 -1.30 1.57 -9.60
C VAL A 499 -2.20 2.72 -10.00
N GLY A 500 -2.01 3.26 -11.21
CA GLY A 500 -2.83 4.34 -11.75
C GLY A 500 -2.55 5.72 -11.13
N SER A 501 -1.28 6.13 -10.99
CA SER A 501 -0.95 7.55 -10.75
C SER A 501 -1.60 8.45 -11.78
N ASN A 502 -1.90 9.68 -11.39
CA ASN A 502 -2.56 10.65 -12.24
C ASN A 502 -1.54 11.42 -13.10
N PRO A 503 -1.47 11.17 -14.43
CA PRO A 503 -0.54 11.86 -15.30
C PRO A 503 -1.03 13.24 -15.73
N ASP A 504 -2.28 13.60 -15.41
CA ASP A 504 -2.92 14.83 -15.87
C ASP A 504 -2.39 16.06 -15.10
N ALA A 505 -1.74 15.86 -13.94
CA ALA A 505 -1.11 16.92 -13.16
C ALA A 505 0.27 16.51 -12.61
N VAL A 506 1.26 17.38 -12.81
CA VAL A 506 2.67 17.13 -12.49
C VAL A 506 3.26 18.24 -11.63
N TRP A 507 4.26 17.88 -10.84
CA TRP A 507 5.04 18.87 -10.11
C TRP A 507 6.06 19.54 -11.04
N ARG A 508 6.12 20.88 -10.98
CA ARG A 508 7.13 21.72 -11.63
C ARG A 508 7.70 22.72 -10.64
N THR A 509 8.88 23.24 -10.91
CA THR A 509 9.55 24.22 -10.06
C THR A 509 9.75 25.50 -10.84
N GLY A 510 9.07 26.57 -10.41
CA GLY A 510 9.14 27.89 -11.03
C GLY A 510 10.48 28.59 -10.81
N PRO A 511 10.73 29.73 -11.47
CA PRO A 511 11.97 30.50 -11.34
C PRO A 511 12.27 30.92 -9.89
N GLY A 512 11.25 31.13 -9.07
CA GLY A 512 11.37 31.44 -7.64
C GLY A 512 11.69 30.24 -6.74
N GLY A 513 11.93 29.04 -7.29
CA GLY A 513 12.18 27.82 -6.52
C GLY A 513 10.92 27.18 -5.92
N THR A 514 9.76 27.82 -6.09
CA THR A 514 8.46 27.30 -5.64
C THR A 514 8.09 26.07 -6.46
N ARG A 515 7.70 25.00 -5.75
CA ARG A 515 7.18 23.79 -6.38
C ARG A 515 5.66 23.89 -6.53
N GLU A 516 5.18 23.81 -7.76
CA GLU A 516 3.79 24.04 -8.15
C GLU A 516 3.21 22.82 -8.86
N CYS A 517 1.92 22.56 -8.63
CA CYS A 517 1.19 21.51 -9.33
C CYS A 517 0.59 22.08 -10.62
N VAL A 518 1.08 21.62 -11.77
CA VAL A 518 0.74 22.11 -13.11
C VAL A 518 0.01 21.02 -13.89
N GLY A 519 -1.05 21.37 -14.62
CA GLY A 519 -1.84 20.43 -15.41
C GLY A 519 -3.34 20.55 -15.14
N VAL A 520 -4.08 19.44 -15.17
CA VAL A 520 -5.54 19.39 -15.04
C VAL A 520 -5.94 18.64 -13.77
N ALA A 521 -6.88 19.20 -13.00
CA ALA A 521 -7.43 18.59 -11.80
C ALA A 521 -8.41 17.46 -12.16
N THR A 522 -7.90 16.24 -12.22
CA THR A 522 -8.69 15.00 -12.29
C THR A 522 -8.49 14.16 -11.02
N GLY A 523 -9.38 13.20 -10.75
CA GLY A 523 -9.26 12.35 -9.57
C GLY A 523 -9.35 13.13 -8.25
N SER A 524 -8.31 13.05 -7.40
CA SER A 524 -8.23 13.80 -6.14
C SER A 524 -7.25 14.96 -6.19
N VAL A 525 -6.79 15.37 -7.37
CA VAL A 525 -5.95 16.56 -7.54
C VAL A 525 -6.73 17.82 -7.16
N THR A 526 -6.06 18.70 -6.44
CA THR A 526 -6.53 20.04 -6.06
C THR A 526 -5.36 21.00 -6.20
N PHE A 527 -5.62 22.19 -6.71
CA PHE A 527 -4.62 23.26 -6.79
C PHE A 527 -4.67 24.17 -5.55
N ALA A 528 -5.68 24.02 -4.70
CA ALA A 528 -5.71 24.66 -3.40
C ALA A 528 -4.56 24.13 -2.52
N GLY A 529 -3.61 25.00 -2.19
CA GLY A 529 -2.54 24.69 -1.24
C GLY A 529 -3.04 24.65 0.20
N ASP A 530 -2.21 24.13 1.12
CA ASP A 530 -2.53 23.95 2.54
C ASP A 530 -2.90 25.26 3.27
N GLY A 531 -2.53 26.42 2.72
CA GLY A 531 -2.82 27.75 3.26
C GLY A 531 -4.15 28.37 2.80
N GLY A 532 -4.96 27.67 2.01
CA GLY A 532 -6.25 28.16 1.50
C GLY A 532 -6.18 29.21 0.38
N GLY A 533 -5.03 29.86 0.19
CA GLY A 533 -4.78 30.83 -0.89
C GLY A 533 -5.54 32.15 -0.74
N VAL A 534 -5.43 33.01 -1.76
CA VAL A 534 -6.20 34.27 -1.84
C VAL A 534 -7.70 33.99 -1.95
N ARG A 535 -8.52 34.86 -1.37
CA ARG A 535 -9.99 34.84 -1.46
C ARG A 535 -10.47 35.77 -2.57
N LEU A 536 -11.73 35.64 -2.98
CA LEU A 536 -12.32 36.56 -3.98
C LEU A 536 -12.34 38.03 -3.51
N SER A 537 -12.28 38.28 -2.20
CA SER A 537 -12.09 39.62 -1.64
C SER A 537 -10.71 40.23 -1.90
N GLY A 538 -9.75 39.45 -2.41
CA GLY A 538 -8.35 39.82 -2.58
C GLY A 538 -7.49 39.61 -1.33
N GLU A 539 -8.07 39.17 -0.22
CA GLU A 539 -7.38 38.98 1.05
C GLU A 539 -7.02 37.52 1.33
N LEU A 540 -6.11 37.30 2.28
CA LEU A 540 -5.79 35.98 2.82
C LEU A 540 -6.85 35.50 3.83
N PRO A 541 -6.98 34.18 4.08
CA PRO A 541 -7.96 33.66 5.02
C PRO A 541 -7.81 34.26 6.42
N GLY A 542 -8.92 34.68 7.02
CA GLY A 542 -8.93 35.29 8.36
C GLY A 542 -8.54 36.77 8.39
N ARG A 543 -8.23 37.40 7.23
CA ARG A 543 -8.14 38.86 7.11
C ARG A 543 -9.45 39.40 6.57
N ASP A 544 -10.07 40.27 7.37
CA ASP A 544 -11.27 41.04 7.04
C ASP A 544 -12.47 40.22 6.50
N ALA A 545 -13.08 39.43 7.40
CA ALA A 545 -14.25 38.59 7.11
C ALA A 545 -15.50 39.38 6.67
N GLU A 546 -15.46 40.71 6.74
CA GLU A 546 -16.59 41.55 6.35
C GLU A 546 -16.61 41.87 4.86
N ARG A 547 -15.57 41.59 4.06
CA ARG A 547 -15.57 41.91 2.61
C ARG A 547 -16.37 40.90 1.77
N THR A 548 -17.00 41.36 0.67
CA THR A 548 -17.64 40.47 -0.30
C THR A 548 -16.63 39.48 -0.87
N GLY A 549 -16.97 38.19 -0.89
CA GLY A 549 -16.08 37.13 -1.40
C GLY A 549 -15.03 36.62 -0.41
N ALA A 550 -15.04 37.07 0.86
CA ALA A 550 -14.08 36.61 1.87
C ALA A 550 -14.15 35.09 2.16
N ASP A 551 -15.33 34.48 2.01
CA ASP A 551 -15.55 33.04 2.25
C ASP A 551 -15.25 32.16 1.03
N VAL A 552 -14.93 32.77 -0.13
CA VAL A 552 -14.79 32.04 -1.40
C VAL A 552 -13.31 32.04 -1.81
N GLY A 553 -12.66 30.88 -1.65
CA GLY A 553 -11.30 30.63 -2.12
C GLY A 553 -11.26 29.55 -3.21
N LEU A 554 -10.03 29.18 -3.60
CA LEU A 554 -9.80 28.20 -4.67
C LEU A 554 -10.35 26.82 -4.31
N GLY A 555 -10.09 26.35 -3.08
CA GLY A 555 -10.55 25.04 -2.63
C GLY A 555 -12.07 24.92 -2.58
N GLU A 556 -12.76 25.99 -2.15
CA GLU A 556 -14.22 26.04 -2.12
C GLU A 556 -14.83 25.99 -3.53
N LEU A 557 -14.22 26.70 -4.50
CA LEU A 557 -14.66 26.68 -5.89
C LEU A 557 -14.38 25.33 -6.57
N GLU A 558 -13.20 24.73 -6.38
CA GLU A 558 -12.88 23.41 -6.93
C GLU A 558 -13.86 22.34 -6.41
N GLU A 559 -14.18 22.39 -5.12
CA GLU A 559 -15.16 21.49 -4.51
C GLU A 559 -16.59 21.77 -5.01
N ALA A 560 -16.98 23.04 -5.17
CA ALA A 560 -18.29 23.39 -5.73
C ALA A 560 -18.45 22.89 -7.18
N ILE A 561 -17.41 23.03 -8.01
CA ILE A 561 -17.35 22.49 -9.37
C ILE A 561 -17.43 20.96 -9.35
N ARG A 562 -16.68 20.29 -8.46
CA ARG A 562 -16.71 18.83 -8.32
C ARG A 562 -18.11 18.32 -7.97
N ARG A 563 -18.81 19.01 -7.05
CA ARG A 563 -20.19 18.68 -6.68
C ARG A 563 -21.15 18.88 -7.86
N GLU A 564 -20.99 19.95 -8.63
CA GLU A 564 -21.83 20.20 -9.79
C GLU A 564 -21.58 19.19 -10.92
N ASN A 565 -20.32 18.81 -11.17
CA ASN A 565 -19.97 17.72 -12.09
C ASN A 565 -20.62 16.39 -11.66
N ALA A 566 -20.55 16.05 -10.37
CA ALA A 566 -21.15 14.84 -9.83
C ALA A 566 -22.69 14.86 -9.90
N ARG A 567 -23.31 16.05 -9.77
CA ARG A 567 -24.75 16.23 -9.99
C ARG A 567 -25.12 15.91 -11.44
N VAL A 568 -24.33 16.36 -12.41
CA VAL A 568 -24.53 16.01 -13.83
C VAL A 568 -24.43 14.50 -14.04
N ASP A 569 -23.44 13.82 -13.42
CA ASP A 569 -23.30 12.36 -13.50
C ASP A 569 -24.48 11.58 -12.92
N ALA A 570 -25.18 12.16 -11.94
CA ALA A 570 -26.35 11.54 -11.33
C ALA A 570 -27.65 11.69 -12.14
N LEU A 571 -27.66 12.51 -13.21
CA LEU A 571 -28.84 12.70 -14.04
C LEU A 571 -29.04 11.53 -15.02
N PRO A 572 -30.26 10.97 -15.16
CA PRO A 572 -30.55 9.93 -16.15
C PRO A 572 -30.52 10.52 -17.57
N ASP A 573 -30.06 9.73 -18.54
CA ASP A 573 -30.02 10.08 -19.98
C ASP A 573 -29.39 11.46 -20.29
N VAL A 574 -28.44 11.88 -19.45
CA VAL A 574 -27.83 13.20 -19.53
C VAL A 574 -26.92 13.32 -20.75
N ARG A 575 -27.01 14.46 -21.45
CA ARG A 575 -26.00 14.89 -22.43
C ARG A 575 -25.19 16.01 -21.83
N TYR A 576 -23.89 15.90 -21.87
CA TYR A 576 -22.99 16.91 -21.36
C TYR A 576 -21.76 17.09 -22.25
N VAL A 577 -21.13 18.24 -22.12
CA VAL A 577 -19.77 18.50 -22.56
C VAL A 577 -18.92 18.94 -21.38
N THR A 578 -17.62 18.74 -21.50
CA THR A 578 -16.63 19.16 -20.50
C THR A 578 -15.88 20.38 -21.04
N VAL A 579 -15.86 21.45 -20.25
CA VAL A 579 -15.06 22.65 -20.49
C VAL A 579 -13.83 22.57 -19.59
N VAL A 580 -12.65 22.79 -20.16
CA VAL A 580 -11.44 22.95 -19.36
C VAL A 580 -11.20 24.43 -19.12
N TYR A 581 -11.30 24.87 -17.88
CA TYR A 581 -10.87 26.22 -17.52
C TYR A 581 -9.35 26.22 -17.27
N ALA A 582 -8.61 27.06 -17.99
CA ALA A 582 -7.15 27.15 -17.93
C ALA A 582 -6.72 28.52 -17.41
N GLY A 583 -6.12 28.57 -16.21
CA GLY A 583 -5.73 29.82 -15.56
C GLY A 583 -4.52 29.70 -14.64
N ALA A 584 -4.08 30.85 -14.12
CA ALA A 584 -3.01 30.93 -13.12
C ALA A 584 -3.61 30.85 -11.71
N LEU A 585 -3.50 29.68 -11.08
CA LEU A 585 -4.20 29.35 -9.82
C LEU A 585 -3.26 29.11 -8.65
N THR A 586 -1.97 28.95 -8.90
CA THR A 586 -0.93 28.79 -7.87
C THR A 586 0.04 29.96 -7.88
N THR A 587 0.68 30.21 -6.74
CA THR A 587 1.62 31.32 -6.53
C THR A 587 2.75 30.89 -5.59
N ALA A 588 3.87 31.60 -5.67
CA ALA A 588 4.88 31.56 -4.61
C ALA A 588 4.32 32.13 -3.29
N ALA A 589 4.87 31.67 -2.16
CA ALA A 589 4.51 32.18 -0.84
C ALA A 589 4.76 33.71 -0.78
N GLY A 590 3.77 34.46 -0.28
CA GLY A 590 3.81 35.92 -0.22
C GLY A 590 3.44 36.63 -1.53
N GLN A 591 3.03 35.90 -2.57
CA GLN A 591 2.57 36.42 -3.86
C GLN A 591 1.12 36.01 -4.17
N GLU A 592 0.32 35.69 -3.15
CA GLU A 592 -1.00 35.08 -3.30
C GLU A 592 -1.97 35.94 -4.12
N GLY A 593 -1.83 37.26 -4.05
CA GLY A 593 -2.63 38.21 -4.84
C GLY A 593 -2.55 38.00 -6.36
N ARG A 594 -1.46 37.40 -6.87
CA ARG A 594 -1.30 37.15 -8.32
C ARG A 594 -2.26 36.09 -8.88
N ALA A 595 -2.82 35.22 -8.02
CA ALA A 595 -3.85 34.26 -8.43
C ALA A 595 -5.28 34.85 -8.40
N LEU A 596 -5.48 36.07 -7.91
CA LEU A 596 -6.81 36.64 -7.70
C LEU A 596 -7.63 36.69 -8.99
N ASN A 597 -7.02 37.10 -10.11
CA ASN A 597 -7.71 37.17 -11.40
C ASN A 597 -8.16 35.77 -11.86
N GLY A 598 -7.26 34.78 -11.78
CA GLY A 598 -7.58 33.40 -12.12
C GLY A 598 -8.67 32.81 -11.22
N LEU A 599 -8.73 33.24 -9.95
CA LEU A 599 -9.80 32.84 -9.03
C LEU A 599 -11.16 33.47 -9.41
N LYS A 600 -11.18 34.76 -9.79
CA LYS A 600 -12.40 35.45 -10.24
C LYS A 600 -12.95 34.85 -11.55
N GLU A 601 -12.07 34.53 -12.49
CA GLU A 601 -12.45 33.83 -13.72
C GLU A 601 -13.04 32.45 -13.39
N LEU A 602 -12.39 31.66 -12.51
CA LEU A 602 -12.92 30.36 -12.07
C LEU A 602 -14.30 30.47 -11.40
N ALA A 603 -14.53 31.53 -10.62
CA ALA A 603 -15.85 31.81 -10.05
C ALA A 603 -16.88 32.09 -11.15
N GLY A 604 -16.55 32.90 -12.16
CA GLY A 604 -17.39 33.12 -13.34
C GLY A 604 -17.72 31.83 -14.08
N VAL A 605 -16.72 30.97 -14.28
CA VAL A 605 -16.89 29.63 -14.89
C VAL A 605 -17.86 28.77 -14.10
N HIS A 606 -17.71 28.70 -12.77
CA HIS A 606 -18.60 27.93 -11.92
C HIS A 606 -20.04 28.47 -11.94
N LEU A 607 -20.21 29.79 -11.90
CA LEU A 607 -21.53 30.42 -11.98
C LEU A 607 -22.22 30.10 -13.32
N ALA A 608 -21.48 30.14 -14.44
CA ALA A 608 -22.01 29.77 -15.75
C ALA A 608 -22.39 28.29 -15.80
N GLN A 609 -21.57 27.41 -15.20
CA GLN A 609 -21.86 25.99 -15.08
C GLN A 609 -23.20 25.75 -14.36
N VAL A 610 -23.39 26.35 -13.18
CA VAL A 610 -24.60 26.18 -12.37
C VAL A 610 -25.83 26.70 -13.12
N ARG A 611 -25.74 27.91 -13.69
CA ARG A 611 -26.84 28.49 -14.46
C ARG A 611 -27.20 27.63 -15.67
N ASN A 612 -26.22 27.17 -16.44
CA ASN A 612 -26.45 26.30 -17.59
C ASN A 612 -27.09 24.98 -17.14
N ASN A 613 -26.56 24.35 -16.09
CA ASN A 613 -27.05 23.04 -15.66
C ASN A 613 -28.47 23.09 -15.07
N ALA A 614 -28.90 24.24 -14.56
CA ALA A 614 -30.28 24.45 -14.12
C ALA A 614 -31.30 24.48 -15.27
N GLY A 615 -30.95 25.07 -16.42
CA GLY A 615 -31.91 25.37 -17.49
C GLY A 615 -31.70 24.65 -18.83
N ASP A 616 -30.45 24.41 -19.22
CA ASP A 616 -30.10 24.00 -20.57
C ASP A 616 -30.06 22.47 -20.73
N PRO A 617 -30.48 21.92 -21.90
CA PRO A 617 -30.52 20.48 -22.11
C PRO A 617 -29.13 19.84 -22.24
N LEU A 618 -28.15 20.56 -22.77
CA LEU A 618 -26.76 20.14 -22.81
C LEU A 618 -26.06 20.67 -21.54
N LYS A 619 -25.74 19.76 -20.63
CA LYS A 619 -25.08 20.09 -19.37
C LYS A 619 -23.59 20.37 -19.57
N VAL A 620 -23.00 21.09 -18.64
CA VAL A 620 -21.58 21.45 -18.63
C VAL A 620 -20.94 20.84 -17.40
N LYS A 621 -19.85 20.11 -17.65
CA LYS A 621 -18.85 19.80 -16.63
C LYS A 621 -17.67 20.73 -16.78
N VAL A 622 -17.01 21.03 -15.68
CA VAL A 622 -15.81 21.88 -15.66
C VAL A 622 -14.65 21.07 -15.11
N LEU A 623 -13.53 21.06 -15.84
CA LEU A 623 -12.24 20.65 -15.31
C LEU A 623 -11.37 21.88 -15.14
N VAL A 624 -10.69 21.97 -14.02
CA VAL A 624 -9.79 23.08 -13.70
C VAL A 624 -8.39 22.71 -14.16
N ALA A 625 -7.70 23.63 -14.82
CA ALA A 625 -6.32 23.47 -15.25
C ALA A 625 -5.48 24.67 -14.79
N ASN A 626 -4.31 24.37 -14.24
CA ASN A 626 -3.39 25.35 -13.68
C ASN A 626 -2.11 25.45 -14.53
N GLY A 627 -1.82 26.67 -14.99
CA GLY A 627 -0.60 27.01 -15.71
C GLY A 627 0.59 27.39 -14.81
N GLY A 628 0.42 27.35 -13.48
CA GLY A 628 1.38 27.89 -12.53
C GLY A 628 1.24 29.41 -12.37
N GLN A 629 2.08 29.99 -11.51
CA GLN A 629 2.14 31.43 -11.31
C GLN A 629 2.35 32.16 -12.65
N ASP A 630 1.54 33.19 -12.89
CA ASP A 630 1.63 34.03 -14.09
C ASP A 630 1.59 33.23 -15.41
N MET A 631 0.97 32.04 -15.42
CA MET A 631 0.94 31.11 -16.55
C MET A 631 2.33 30.67 -17.05
N TYR A 632 3.35 30.68 -16.18
CA TYR A 632 4.72 30.35 -16.57
C TYR A 632 4.88 28.95 -17.22
N PHE A 633 4.05 27.98 -16.84
CA PHE A 633 4.06 26.62 -17.39
C PHE A 633 2.89 26.35 -18.36
N GLN A 634 2.47 27.36 -19.12
CA GLN A 634 1.32 27.26 -20.03
C GLN A 634 1.42 26.09 -21.01
N THR A 635 2.58 25.88 -21.66
CA THR A 635 2.79 24.77 -22.60
C THR A 635 2.67 23.39 -21.93
N GLU A 636 3.24 23.23 -20.74
CA GLU A 636 3.13 21.99 -19.96
C GLU A 636 1.67 21.69 -19.60
N MET A 637 0.94 22.70 -19.09
CA MET A 637 -0.49 22.57 -18.79
C MET A 637 -1.27 22.15 -20.05
N VAL A 638 -1.03 22.80 -21.19
CA VAL A 638 -1.70 22.46 -22.46
C VAL A 638 -1.40 21.03 -22.92
N HIS A 639 -0.16 20.55 -22.79
CA HIS A 639 0.15 19.14 -23.08
C HIS A 639 -0.74 18.19 -22.26
N ARG A 640 -0.97 18.49 -20.97
CA ARG A 640 -1.87 17.69 -20.12
C ARG A 640 -3.33 17.77 -20.57
N ILE A 641 -3.79 18.94 -21.00
CA ILE A 641 -5.13 19.13 -21.56
C ILE A 641 -5.30 18.28 -22.84
N VAL A 642 -4.33 18.34 -23.76
CA VAL A 642 -4.35 17.58 -25.01
C VAL A 642 -4.32 16.07 -24.75
N ASP A 643 -3.43 15.61 -23.87
CA ASP A 643 -3.34 14.20 -23.47
C ASP A 643 -4.66 13.70 -22.86
N LEU A 644 -5.32 14.53 -22.05
CA LEU A 644 -6.61 14.21 -21.44
C LEU A 644 -7.73 14.19 -22.49
N ALA A 645 -7.82 15.18 -23.39
CA ALA A 645 -8.82 15.24 -24.46
C ALA A 645 -8.71 14.08 -25.46
N ALA A 646 -7.51 13.52 -25.64
CA ALA A 646 -7.33 12.30 -26.42
C ALA A 646 -8.04 11.08 -25.78
N ARG A 647 -8.19 11.05 -24.45
CA ARG A 647 -8.83 9.96 -23.69
C ARG A 647 -10.28 10.27 -23.32
N ASP A 648 -10.61 11.53 -23.09
CA ASP A 648 -11.95 12.01 -22.73
C ASP A 648 -12.56 12.81 -23.89
N ARG A 649 -13.46 12.16 -24.62
CA ARG A 649 -14.14 12.74 -25.79
C ARG A 649 -15.22 13.76 -25.45
N SER A 650 -15.54 13.95 -24.17
CA SER A 650 -16.50 14.97 -23.73
C SER A 650 -15.90 16.39 -23.75
N ILE A 651 -14.57 16.53 -23.78
CA ILE A 651 -13.89 17.82 -23.75
C ILE A 651 -14.18 18.60 -25.04
N ALA A 652 -14.95 19.68 -24.91
CA ALA A 652 -15.41 20.52 -26.02
C ALA A 652 -14.43 21.65 -26.39
N GLY A 653 -13.61 22.08 -25.44
CA GLY A 653 -12.67 23.16 -25.62
C GLY A 653 -12.15 23.70 -24.30
N VAL A 654 -11.37 24.77 -24.42
CA VAL A 654 -10.71 25.47 -23.31
C VAL A 654 -11.35 26.85 -23.14
N VAL A 655 -11.59 27.26 -21.90
CA VAL A 655 -11.95 28.62 -21.51
C VAL A 655 -10.81 29.19 -20.67
N GLY A 656 -10.47 30.46 -20.84
CA GLY A 656 -9.40 31.12 -20.08
C GLY A 656 -8.18 31.42 -20.96
N LEU A 657 -6.99 31.01 -20.53
CA LEU A 657 -5.72 31.51 -21.10
C LEU A 657 -5.67 33.04 -21.10
N GLY A 658 -6.14 33.66 -20.01
CA GLY A 658 -6.30 35.11 -19.87
C GLY A 658 -5.00 35.93 -19.82
N ARG A 659 -3.83 35.29 -19.94
CA ARG A 659 -2.54 35.98 -19.94
C ARG A 659 -1.73 35.64 -21.18
N ASP A 660 -1.17 36.67 -21.81
CA ASP A 660 -0.24 36.52 -22.90
C ASP A 660 1.22 36.38 -22.40
N THR A 661 1.84 35.25 -22.73
CA THR A 661 3.24 34.92 -22.42
C THR A 661 4.00 34.59 -23.70
N GLU A 662 5.30 34.34 -23.60
CA GLU A 662 6.08 33.87 -24.76
C GLU A 662 5.61 32.53 -25.33
N ASP A 663 4.95 31.73 -24.50
CA ASP A 663 4.46 30.39 -24.81
C ASP A 663 3.05 30.38 -25.44
N SER A 664 2.30 31.50 -25.43
CA SER A 664 0.91 31.57 -25.90
C SER A 664 0.72 31.01 -27.30
N ASP A 665 1.62 31.37 -28.23
CA ASP A 665 1.55 30.93 -29.61
C ASP A 665 1.73 29.40 -29.75
N ALA A 666 2.66 28.82 -29.00
CA ALA A 666 2.90 27.38 -28.97
C ALA A 666 1.73 26.63 -28.31
N ALA A 667 1.22 27.16 -27.18
CA ALA A 667 0.07 26.63 -26.48
C ALA A 667 -1.19 26.60 -27.37
N LEU A 668 -1.49 27.68 -28.07
CA LEU A 668 -2.63 27.74 -29.01
C LEU A 668 -2.43 26.80 -30.20
N THR A 669 -1.21 26.71 -30.74
CA THR A 669 -0.87 25.76 -31.81
C THR A 669 -1.15 24.31 -31.38
N LEU A 670 -0.75 23.91 -30.18
CA LEU A 670 -1.00 22.56 -29.65
C LEU A 670 -2.49 22.27 -29.50
N LEU A 671 -3.27 23.23 -28.96
CA LEU A 671 -4.73 23.09 -28.85
C LEU A 671 -5.40 23.03 -30.22
N GLN A 672 -4.92 23.82 -31.19
CA GLN A 672 -5.43 23.83 -32.56
C GLN A 672 -5.20 22.48 -33.24
N GLN A 673 -4.00 21.91 -33.10
CA GLN A 673 -3.66 20.58 -33.62
C GLN A 673 -4.50 19.48 -32.97
N ALA A 674 -4.87 19.64 -31.70
CA ALA A 674 -5.79 18.76 -31.00
C ALA A 674 -7.27 18.98 -31.36
N GLY A 675 -7.59 19.98 -32.19
CA GLY A 675 -8.96 20.33 -32.58
C GLY A 675 -9.76 21.01 -31.47
N LEU A 676 -9.10 21.56 -30.45
CA LEU A 676 -9.73 22.23 -29.30
C LEU A 676 -9.83 23.73 -29.55
N ALA A 677 -11.04 24.26 -29.45
CA ALA A 677 -11.28 25.70 -29.44
C ALA A 677 -10.87 26.32 -28.10
N VAL A 678 -10.45 27.58 -28.14
CA VAL A 678 -10.14 28.41 -26.99
C VAL A 678 -11.05 29.62 -27.01
N VAL A 679 -11.90 29.75 -26.00
CA VAL A 679 -12.66 30.99 -25.76
C VAL A 679 -11.94 31.75 -24.64
N SER A 680 -11.18 32.77 -25.04
CA SER A 680 -10.35 33.53 -24.10
C SER A 680 -11.15 34.60 -23.38
N THR A 681 -10.81 34.78 -22.11
CA THR A 681 -11.51 35.66 -21.18
C THR A 681 -10.94 37.08 -21.21
N THR A 682 -9.76 37.27 -20.63
CA THR A 682 -9.15 38.58 -20.35
C THR A 682 -7.92 38.89 -21.19
N ASN A 683 -7.52 38.02 -22.11
CA ASN A 683 -6.32 38.23 -22.92
C ASN A 683 -6.60 39.21 -24.08
N SER A 684 -6.03 40.41 -23.97
CA SER A 684 -6.16 41.53 -24.91
C SER A 684 -5.14 41.51 -26.08
N ALA A 685 -4.32 40.47 -26.21
CA ALA A 685 -3.31 40.42 -27.26
C ALA A 685 -3.93 40.52 -28.67
N SER A 686 -3.46 41.48 -29.46
CA SER A 686 -4.07 41.81 -30.75
C SER A 686 -3.72 40.81 -31.85
N TYR A 687 -2.70 39.96 -31.65
CA TYR A 687 -2.19 39.05 -32.68
C TYR A 687 -2.75 37.62 -32.60
N LEU A 688 -3.27 37.18 -31.44
CA LEU A 688 -3.66 35.78 -31.23
C LEU A 688 -4.80 35.34 -32.15
N ALA A 689 -5.87 36.15 -32.26
CA ALA A 689 -6.99 35.87 -33.15
C ALA A 689 -6.59 35.88 -34.65
N ARG A 690 -5.51 36.59 -35.00
CA ARG A 690 -4.98 36.67 -36.37
C ARG A 690 -4.09 35.48 -36.71
N GLY A 691 -3.41 34.90 -35.72
CA GLY A 691 -2.52 33.75 -35.89
C GLY A 691 -3.22 32.39 -35.75
N HIS A 692 -4.30 32.32 -34.98
CA HIS A 692 -4.88 31.03 -34.54
C HIS A 692 -6.37 30.93 -34.86
N VAL A 693 -6.75 29.92 -35.64
CA VAL A 693 -8.15 29.73 -36.06
C VAL A 693 -9.03 29.13 -34.97
N ASN A 694 -8.42 28.60 -33.91
CA ASN A 694 -9.10 28.06 -32.75
C ASN A 694 -9.28 29.09 -31.62
N TYR A 695 -8.80 30.33 -31.78
CA TYR A 695 -8.88 31.38 -30.75
C TYR A 695 -10.09 32.30 -30.94
N PHE A 696 -10.85 32.50 -29.88
CA PHE A 696 -12.01 33.39 -29.82
C PHE A 696 -11.88 34.28 -28.57
N GLY A 697 -11.42 35.52 -28.75
CA GLY A 697 -11.26 36.48 -27.66
C GLY A 697 -12.57 37.19 -27.32
N LEU A 698 -12.82 37.42 -26.03
CA LEU A 698 -13.90 38.28 -25.55
C LEU A 698 -13.42 39.68 -25.13
N ALA A 699 -12.16 39.78 -24.71
CA ALA A 699 -11.53 41.05 -24.36
C ALA A 699 -11.31 41.92 -25.60
N ALA A 700 -11.49 43.23 -25.44
CA ALA A 700 -10.98 44.20 -26.40
C ALA A 700 -9.47 44.02 -26.57
N THR A 701 -8.98 44.25 -27.78
CA THR A 701 -7.55 44.11 -28.07
C THR A 701 -6.77 45.34 -27.61
N ASP A 702 -5.48 45.19 -27.29
CA ASP A 702 -4.58 46.31 -26.94
C ASP A 702 -4.63 47.43 -27.99
N GLN A 703 -4.81 47.06 -29.26
CA GLN A 703 -5.00 47.99 -30.37
C GLN A 703 -6.32 48.78 -30.27
N GLU A 704 -7.44 48.13 -29.91
CA GLU A 704 -8.73 48.79 -29.68
C GLU A 704 -8.69 49.68 -28.45
N GLU A 705 -8.03 49.24 -27.39
CA GLU A 705 -7.84 50.02 -26.16
C GLU A 705 -7.06 51.31 -26.41
N ALA A 706 -5.92 51.22 -27.10
CA ALA A 706 -5.16 52.40 -27.51
C ALA A 706 -6.01 53.34 -28.38
N ALA A 707 -6.81 52.80 -29.31
CA ALA A 707 -7.71 53.58 -30.15
C ALA A 707 -8.82 54.29 -29.34
N ALA A 708 -9.31 53.70 -28.25
CA ALA A 708 -10.26 54.37 -27.36
C ALA A 708 -9.60 55.49 -26.55
N LEU A 709 -8.40 55.24 -26.02
CA LEU A 709 -7.62 56.25 -25.28
C LEU A 709 -7.21 57.43 -26.17
N ARG A 710 -7.10 57.23 -27.48
CA ARG A 710 -6.88 58.31 -28.44
C ARG A 710 -7.94 59.42 -28.35
N LEU A 711 -9.19 59.08 -28.06
CA LEU A 711 -10.27 60.06 -27.93
C LEU A 711 -10.01 61.03 -26.78
N ILE A 712 -9.39 60.55 -25.69
CA ILE A 712 -8.94 61.40 -24.58
C ILE A 712 -7.84 62.33 -25.08
N VAL A 713 -6.81 61.78 -25.73
CA VAL A 713 -5.64 62.53 -26.24
C VAL A 713 -6.05 63.64 -27.20
N ASP A 714 -6.94 63.35 -28.16
CA ASP A 714 -7.44 64.33 -29.12
C ASP A 714 -8.27 65.43 -28.42
N GLY A 715 -8.96 65.10 -27.33
CA GLY A 715 -9.75 66.02 -26.52
C GLY A 715 -8.93 66.95 -25.60
N LEU A 716 -7.65 66.66 -25.36
CA LEU A 716 -6.81 67.46 -24.43
C LEU A 716 -6.53 68.88 -24.92
N GLY A 717 -6.65 69.15 -26.23
CA GLY A 717 -6.38 70.47 -26.79
C GLY A 717 -4.93 70.94 -26.63
N THR A 718 -3.96 70.02 -26.47
CA THR A 718 -2.56 70.37 -26.21
C THR A 718 -1.94 71.15 -27.38
N PRO A 719 -1.36 72.35 -27.12
CA PRO A 719 -0.70 73.16 -28.15
C PRO A 719 0.44 72.40 -28.83
N PRO A 720 0.68 72.56 -30.15
CA PRO A 720 1.69 71.80 -30.88
C PRO A 720 3.10 71.82 -30.27
N GLN A 721 3.51 72.94 -29.65
CA GLN A 721 4.81 73.08 -28.99
C GLN A 721 4.95 72.25 -27.71
N ASP A 722 3.83 71.89 -27.07
CA ASP A 722 3.76 71.19 -25.79
C ASP A 722 3.40 69.70 -25.96
N ARG A 723 3.28 69.21 -27.20
CA ARG A 723 2.94 67.81 -27.53
C ARG A 723 4.12 66.87 -27.32
N TRP A 724 4.49 66.68 -26.06
CA TRP A 724 5.48 65.71 -25.61
C TRP A 724 4.80 64.62 -24.79
N ALA A 725 5.13 63.37 -25.06
CA ALA A 725 4.60 62.23 -24.34
C ALA A 725 5.72 61.28 -23.90
N ALA A 726 5.53 60.64 -22.75
CA ALA A 726 6.37 59.55 -22.28
C ALA A 726 5.59 58.25 -22.39
N VAL A 727 6.23 57.18 -22.88
CA VAL A 727 5.68 55.83 -22.82
C VAL A 727 6.58 55.01 -21.92
N LEU A 728 6.05 54.47 -20.83
CA LEU A 728 6.77 53.63 -19.89
C LEU A 728 6.36 52.18 -20.10
N THR A 729 7.31 51.25 -20.20
CA THR A 729 7.01 49.82 -20.38
C THR A 729 7.92 48.97 -19.49
N ARG A 730 7.44 47.81 -19.07
CA ARG A 730 8.28 46.86 -18.33
C ARG A 730 9.40 46.34 -19.22
N THR A 731 10.53 46.04 -18.59
CA THR A 731 11.57 45.22 -19.24
C THR A 731 10.94 43.87 -19.62
N PRO A 732 11.02 43.44 -20.90
CA PRO A 732 10.38 42.22 -21.35
C PRO A 732 10.82 40.97 -20.55
N THR A 733 9.87 40.14 -20.17
CA THR A 733 10.10 38.85 -19.52
C THR A 733 9.31 37.74 -20.23
N PRO A 734 9.70 36.45 -20.06
CA PRO A 734 9.01 35.34 -20.71
C PRO A 734 7.51 35.22 -20.38
N ASP A 735 7.11 35.72 -19.22
CA ASP A 735 5.75 35.70 -18.70
C ASP A 735 4.95 37.00 -18.96
N ASP A 736 5.51 37.97 -19.71
CA ASP A 736 4.86 39.27 -19.96
C ASP A 736 5.09 39.79 -21.39
N ARG A 737 4.23 39.34 -22.32
CA ARG A 737 4.15 39.92 -23.67
C ARG A 737 3.18 41.09 -23.80
N TYR A 738 2.27 41.23 -22.84
CA TYR A 738 1.30 42.32 -22.76
C TYR A 738 1.98 43.69 -22.69
N SER A 739 2.90 43.90 -21.74
CA SER A 739 3.53 45.22 -21.54
C SER A 739 4.23 45.76 -22.80
N PRO A 740 5.03 44.95 -23.54
CA PRO A 740 5.63 45.39 -24.80
C PRO A 740 4.61 45.65 -25.94
N GLU A 741 3.57 44.82 -26.10
CA GLU A 741 2.54 45.01 -27.13
C GLU A 741 1.73 46.29 -26.86
N HIS A 742 1.33 46.48 -25.61
CA HIS A 742 0.60 47.64 -25.16
C HIS A 742 1.43 48.93 -25.32
N ALA A 743 2.75 48.88 -25.08
CA ALA A 743 3.65 50.00 -25.35
C ALA A 743 3.76 50.33 -26.84
N ARG A 744 3.76 49.32 -27.71
CA ARG A 744 3.79 49.49 -29.17
C ARG A 744 2.55 50.23 -29.65
N TYR A 745 1.36 49.81 -29.25
CA TYR A 745 0.11 50.45 -29.68
C TYR A 745 -0.10 51.83 -29.05
N GLY A 746 0.24 52.01 -27.76
CA GLY A 746 0.23 53.33 -27.12
C GLY A 746 1.18 54.33 -27.78
N SER A 747 2.40 53.89 -28.14
CA SER A 747 3.38 54.72 -28.86
C SER A 747 2.88 55.14 -30.24
N ALA A 748 2.31 54.21 -31.00
CA ALA A 748 1.74 54.49 -32.31
C ALA A 748 0.59 55.50 -32.20
N MET A 749 -0.35 55.26 -31.28
CA MET A 749 -1.49 56.14 -31.04
C MET A 749 -1.07 57.58 -30.72
N LEU A 750 -0.07 57.75 -29.83
CA LEU A 750 0.44 59.08 -29.45
C LEU A 750 1.17 59.77 -30.61
N THR A 751 1.97 59.02 -31.37
CA THR A 751 2.69 59.56 -32.53
C THR A 751 1.71 60.02 -33.61
N ASP A 752 0.67 59.21 -33.87
CA ASP A 752 -0.42 59.55 -34.80
C ASP A 752 -1.25 60.75 -34.30
N ALA A 753 -1.19 61.08 -33.00
CA ALA A 753 -1.81 62.27 -32.40
C ALA A 753 -0.95 63.53 -32.52
N GLY A 754 0.24 63.38 -33.10
CA GLY A 754 1.22 64.43 -33.26
C GLY A 754 2.02 64.71 -31.98
N TYR A 755 2.07 63.77 -31.03
CA TYR A 755 2.98 63.84 -29.89
C TYR A 755 4.35 63.31 -30.26
N ARG A 756 5.39 63.96 -29.72
CA ARG A 756 6.77 63.50 -29.78
C ARG A 756 7.06 62.66 -28.55
N LEU A 757 7.59 61.45 -28.76
CA LEU A 757 7.98 60.57 -27.67
C LEU A 757 9.30 61.05 -27.06
N ILE A 758 9.29 61.24 -25.74
CA ILE A 758 10.51 61.53 -24.97
C ILE A 758 11.46 60.34 -25.11
N GLY A 759 12.72 60.61 -25.47
CA GLY A 759 13.72 59.58 -25.78
C GLY A 759 13.53 58.91 -27.15
N GLY A 760 12.50 59.27 -27.92
CA GLY A 760 12.22 58.72 -29.26
C GLY A 760 11.73 57.26 -29.28
N ARG A 761 11.50 56.65 -28.10
CA ARG A 761 11.09 55.25 -27.92
C ARG A 761 10.42 55.05 -26.56
N PRO A 762 9.72 53.92 -26.33
CA PRO A 762 9.32 53.52 -24.98
C PRO A 762 10.53 53.45 -24.04
N LEU A 763 10.34 53.94 -22.82
CA LEU A 763 11.33 53.91 -21.75
C LEU A 763 11.04 52.71 -20.85
N GLU A 764 12.04 51.85 -20.72
CA GLU A 764 11.94 50.62 -19.94
C GLU A 764 12.14 50.90 -18.45
N TYR A 765 11.39 50.19 -17.61
CA TYR A 765 11.64 50.09 -16.18
C TYR A 765 11.76 48.62 -15.73
N GLY A 766 12.59 48.39 -14.72
CA GLY A 766 12.79 47.07 -14.11
C GLY A 766 11.93 46.86 -12.86
N LEU A 767 11.97 45.65 -12.32
CA LEU A 767 11.46 45.35 -10.98
C LEU A 767 12.65 45.17 -10.02
N ASN A 768 12.52 45.69 -8.80
CA ASN A 768 13.52 45.51 -7.75
C ASN A 768 13.45 44.07 -7.16
N SER A 769 14.31 43.76 -6.19
CA SER A 769 14.35 42.43 -5.55
C SER A 769 13.06 42.04 -4.81
N ASN A 770 12.22 43.02 -4.46
CA ASN A 770 10.93 42.81 -3.81
C ASN A 770 9.78 42.71 -4.82
N GLY A 771 10.07 42.92 -6.11
CA GLY A 771 9.08 42.94 -7.19
C GLY A 771 8.42 44.29 -7.42
N ASP A 772 8.83 45.38 -6.75
CA ASP A 772 8.28 46.71 -7.01
C ASP A 772 8.94 47.35 -8.25
N PRO A 773 8.22 48.14 -9.06
CA PRO A 773 8.80 48.80 -10.22
C PRO A 773 9.77 49.92 -9.83
N ASP A 774 10.90 49.96 -10.54
CA ASP A 774 11.91 51.00 -10.41
C ASP A 774 11.86 51.98 -11.59
N TYR A 775 11.28 53.15 -11.32
CA TYR A 775 11.08 54.20 -12.31
C TYR A 775 12.17 55.27 -12.32
N GLU A 776 13.22 55.16 -11.50
CA GLU A 776 14.17 56.27 -11.27
C GLU A 776 14.77 56.80 -12.59
N GLN A 777 15.29 55.90 -13.43
CA GLN A 777 15.87 56.28 -14.72
C GLN A 777 14.82 56.81 -15.72
N ALA A 778 13.64 56.19 -15.73
CA ALA A 778 12.55 56.57 -16.63
C ALA A 778 12.03 57.98 -16.29
N LEU A 779 11.79 58.28 -15.01
CA LEU A 779 11.33 59.59 -14.56
C LEU A 779 12.41 60.67 -14.67
N ALA A 780 13.69 60.34 -14.44
CA ALA A 780 14.79 61.27 -14.70
C ALA A 780 14.84 61.69 -16.19
N THR A 781 14.55 60.78 -17.11
CA THR A 781 14.52 61.08 -18.55
C THR A 781 13.27 61.88 -18.95
N THR A 782 12.15 61.71 -18.24
CA THR A 782 10.86 62.34 -18.60
C THR A 782 10.59 63.63 -17.84
N CYS A 783 10.48 63.58 -16.52
CA CYS A 783 10.11 64.69 -15.66
C CYS A 783 11.22 65.74 -15.52
N HIS A 784 12.49 65.32 -15.63
CA HIS A 784 13.66 66.19 -15.52
C HIS A 784 14.36 66.45 -16.86
N GLY A 785 13.77 66.01 -17.98
CA GLY A 785 14.26 66.28 -19.33
C GLY A 785 13.97 67.72 -19.80
N GLU A 786 14.50 68.07 -20.98
CA GLU A 786 14.29 69.40 -21.59
C GLU A 786 12.81 69.72 -21.86
N HIS A 787 12.03 68.70 -22.17
CA HIS A 787 10.62 68.81 -22.52
C HIS A 787 9.80 67.86 -21.65
N PRO A 788 9.21 68.34 -20.55
CA PRO A 788 8.39 67.48 -19.71
C PRO A 788 7.15 66.99 -20.50
N PRO A 789 6.57 65.82 -20.16
CA PRO A 789 5.43 65.24 -20.87
C PRO A 789 4.09 65.88 -20.48
N ALA A 790 3.21 66.11 -21.46
CA ALA A 790 1.79 66.41 -21.21
C ALA A 790 0.97 65.12 -21.02
N VAL A 791 1.42 64.03 -21.64
CA VAL A 791 0.81 62.70 -21.55
C VAL A 791 1.87 61.67 -21.14
N LEU A 792 1.57 60.85 -20.15
CA LEU A 792 2.37 59.69 -19.76
C LEU A 792 1.52 58.44 -19.99
N TYR A 793 1.95 57.58 -20.92
CA TYR A 793 1.33 56.28 -21.16
C TYR A 793 2.09 55.22 -20.38
N LEU A 794 1.44 54.56 -19.43
CA LEU A 794 1.99 53.43 -18.73
C LEU A 794 1.53 52.14 -19.40
N ALA A 795 2.44 51.47 -20.10
CA ALA A 795 2.26 50.13 -20.62
C ALA A 795 2.76 49.08 -19.60
N GLY A 796 2.20 49.16 -18.40
CA GLY A 796 2.52 48.34 -17.24
C GLY A 796 1.32 47.51 -16.76
N ARG A 797 1.43 46.96 -15.56
CA ARG A 797 0.35 46.26 -14.86
C ARG A 797 -0.23 47.13 -13.74
N ALA A 798 -1.38 46.75 -13.18
CA ALA A 798 -2.03 47.45 -12.06
C ALA A 798 -1.09 47.65 -10.86
N ASP A 799 -0.29 46.63 -10.55
CA ASP A 799 0.69 46.66 -9.45
C ASP A 799 1.74 47.77 -9.63
N ASP A 800 1.96 48.20 -10.87
CA ASP A 800 2.97 49.21 -11.17
C ASP A 800 2.51 50.65 -10.90
N VAL A 801 1.19 50.86 -10.87
CA VAL A 801 0.57 52.19 -10.87
C VAL A 801 0.74 52.89 -9.54
N ASN A 802 0.56 52.17 -8.43
CA ASN A 802 0.67 52.77 -7.10
C ASN A 802 2.06 53.38 -6.87
N GLN A 803 3.11 52.67 -7.29
CA GLN A 803 4.47 53.16 -7.16
C GLN A 803 4.75 54.33 -8.12
N LEU A 804 4.25 54.29 -9.35
CA LEU A 804 4.35 55.42 -10.28
C LEU A 804 3.69 56.66 -9.69
N MET A 805 2.47 56.54 -9.16
CA MET A 805 1.71 57.65 -8.59
C MET A 805 2.39 58.25 -7.35
N ARG A 806 2.98 57.40 -6.50
CA ARG A 806 3.80 57.88 -5.36
C ARG A 806 5.02 58.66 -5.83
N ARG A 807 5.76 58.14 -6.81
CA ARG A 807 6.94 58.83 -7.37
C ARG A 807 6.56 60.15 -8.03
N LEU A 808 5.48 60.18 -8.82
CA LEU A 808 4.99 61.41 -9.44
C LEU A 808 4.56 62.44 -8.41
N ALA A 809 3.92 62.05 -7.31
CA ALA A 809 3.52 62.99 -6.26
C ALA A 809 4.71 63.72 -5.61
N ASP A 810 5.86 63.06 -5.51
CA ASP A 810 7.09 63.59 -4.91
C ASP A 810 8.00 64.31 -5.92
N ASP A 811 7.78 64.12 -7.23
CA ASP A 811 8.63 64.63 -8.31
C ASP A 811 8.26 66.07 -8.72
N LYS A 812 9.16 67.02 -8.46
CA LYS A 812 8.98 68.43 -8.82
C LYS A 812 9.05 68.71 -10.33
N GLY A 813 9.72 67.88 -11.11
CA GLY A 813 9.84 68.02 -12.57
C GLY A 813 8.52 67.75 -13.29
N CYS A 814 7.70 66.87 -12.73
CA CYS A 814 6.34 66.58 -13.21
C CYS A 814 5.24 67.25 -12.36
N ALA A 815 5.53 68.28 -11.56
CA ALA A 815 4.56 68.97 -10.70
C ALA A 815 3.64 69.96 -11.47
N ARG A 816 2.99 69.47 -12.53
CA ARG A 816 2.07 70.21 -13.41
C ARG A 816 0.99 69.27 -13.92
N PRO A 817 -0.14 69.77 -14.48
CA PRO A 817 -1.20 68.90 -14.98
C PRO A 817 -0.64 67.83 -15.93
N LEU A 818 -0.84 66.57 -15.57
CA LEU A 818 -0.32 65.41 -16.28
C LEU A 818 -1.47 64.44 -16.55
N THR A 819 -1.67 64.10 -17.83
CA THR A 819 -2.60 63.04 -18.20
C THR A 819 -1.85 61.72 -18.18
N VAL A 820 -2.32 60.76 -17.38
CA VAL A 820 -1.76 59.40 -17.37
C VAL A 820 -2.75 58.45 -18.05
N LEU A 821 -2.28 57.68 -19.03
CA LEU A 821 -3.08 56.70 -19.77
C LEU A 821 -2.56 55.30 -19.47
N THR A 822 -3.43 54.32 -19.33
CA THR A 822 -3.07 52.89 -19.17
C THR A 822 -4.21 51.99 -19.64
N GLY A 823 -3.95 50.70 -19.71
CA GLY A 823 -4.85 49.69 -20.25
C GLY A 823 -5.80 49.09 -19.22
N ASP A 824 -6.49 48.05 -19.65
CA ASP A 824 -7.48 47.26 -18.93
C ASP A 824 -7.01 46.68 -17.59
N ASP A 825 -5.71 46.35 -17.48
CA ASP A 825 -5.18 45.70 -16.29
C ASP A 825 -5.40 46.57 -15.03
N LEU A 826 -5.45 47.91 -15.18
CA LEU A 826 -5.69 48.84 -14.07
C LEU A 826 -7.06 48.68 -13.40
N THR A 827 -8.02 48.00 -14.04
CA THR A 827 -9.31 47.66 -13.39
C THR A 827 -9.14 46.87 -12.08
N LYS A 828 -7.98 46.26 -11.84
CA LYS A 828 -7.63 45.55 -10.61
C LYS A 828 -7.21 46.46 -9.45
N ALA A 829 -7.01 47.76 -9.70
CA ALA A 829 -6.53 48.70 -8.69
C ALA A 829 -7.58 49.04 -7.64
N GLN A 830 -7.11 49.29 -6.42
CA GLN A 830 -7.97 49.53 -5.26
C GLN A 830 -7.90 50.99 -4.81
N PHE A 831 -8.55 51.88 -5.56
CA PHE A 831 -8.59 53.31 -5.25
C PHE A 831 -9.38 53.61 -3.97
N ARG A 832 -10.52 52.94 -3.76
CA ARG A 832 -11.45 53.19 -2.63
C ARG A 832 -10.86 52.80 -1.27
N THR A 833 -10.15 51.67 -1.21
CA THR A 833 -9.52 51.18 0.04
C THR A 833 -8.17 51.83 0.31
N GLY A 834 -7.69 52.69 -0.60
CA GLY A 834 -6.37 53.33 -0.50
C GLY A 834 -5.19 52.45 -0.91
N GLY A 835 -5.44 51.27 -1.49
CA GLY A 835 -4.40 50.38 -2.01
C GLY A 835 -3.65 50.98 -3.21
N THR A 836 -4.30 51.87 -3.97
CA THR A 836 -3.70 52.60 -5.08
C THR A 836 -3.88 54.11 -4.91
N ALA A 837 -2.77 54.83 -4.75
CA ALA A 837 -2.77 56.29 -4.68
C ALA A 837 -2.85 56.93 -6.08
N VAL A 838 -3.28 58.18 -6.15
CA VAL A 838 -3.26 59.01 -7.38
C VAL A 838 -2.42 60.26 -7.09
N ALA A 839 -1.50 60.66 -7.97
CA ALA A 839 -0.71 61.88 -7.75
C ALA A 839 -1.59 63.14 -7.85
N PRO A 840 -1.35 64.21 -7.05
CA PRO A 840 -2.22 65.41 -7.04
C PRO A 840 -2.39 66.09 -8.40
N GLN A 841 -1.36 66.04 -9.24
CA GLN A 841 -1.34 66.65 -10.56
C GLN A 841 -1.78 65.70 -11.68
N ALA A 842 -1.98 64.41 -11.38
CA ALA A 842 -2.29 63.39 -12.36
C ALA A 842 -3.81 63.21 -12.52
N THR A 843 -4.27 63.17 -13.78
CA THR A 843 -5.58 62.60 -14.13
C THR A 843 -5.34 61.31 -14.89
N LEU A 844 -5.79 60.20 -14.33
CA LEU A 844 -5.56 58.86 -14.84
C LEU A 844 -6.77 58.43 -15.68
N TYR A 845 -6.52 57.91 -16.89
CA TYR A 845 -7.53 57.32 -17.74
C TYR A 845 -7.12 55.89 -18.06
N TYR A 846 -8.07 54.98 -18.00
CA TYR A 846 -7.83 53.59 -18.33
C TYR A 846 -9.03 52.93 -18.96
N THR A 847 -8.78 51.85 -19.67
CA THR A 847 -9.79 51.04 -20.34
C THR A 847 -10.36 49.99 -19.39
N ALA A 848 -11.59 49.54 -19.62
CA ALA A 848 -12.18 48.39 -18.95
C ALA A 848 -12.92 47.54 -19.98
N LEU A 849 -12.76 46.22 -19.87
CA LEU A 849 -13.25 45.23 -20.85
C LEU A 849 -14.75 44.92 -20.71
N SER A 850 -15.38 45.41 -19.65
CA SER A 850 -16.82 45.25 -19.42
C SER A 850 -17.36 46.44 -18.63
N ASP A 851 -18.67 46.59 -18.58
CA ASP A 851 -19.33 47.53 -17.68
C ASP A 851 -19.66 46.82 -16.35
N PRO A 852 -18.99 47.15 -15.24
CA PRO A 852 -19.34 46.65 -13.93
C PRO A 852 -20.75 47.03 -13.51
N ALA A 853 -21.30 48.17 -13.97
CA ALA A 853 -22.66 48.55 -13.62
C ALA A 853 -23.70 47.61 -14.25
N ALA A 854 -23.50 47.23 -15.51
CA ALA A 854 -24.34 46.23 -16.19
C ALA A 854 -24.11 44.81 -15.65
N THR A 855 -22.86 44.46 -15.36
CA THR A 855 -22.48 43.16 -14.82
C THR A 855 -23.05 42.93 -13.43
N ALA A 856 -22.87 43.91 -12.54
CA ALA A 856 -23.17 43.81 -11.11
C ALA A 856 -24.66 44.03 -10.78
N ARG A 857 -25.47 44.59 -11.69
CA ARG A 857 -26.87 44.91 -11.43
C ARG A 857 -27.78 44.42 -12.55
N GLY A 858 -28.74 43.54 -12.21
CA GLY A 858 -29.83 43.17 -13.11
C GLY A 858 -29.46 42.17 -14.22
N SER A 859 -28.30 41.51 -14.14
CA SER A 859 -27.88 40.43 -15.03
C SER A 859 -28.21 39.04 -14.45
N ASP A 860 -28.27 38.00 -15.30
CA ASP A 860 -28.42 36.61 -14.84
C ASP A 860 -27.20 36.15 -14.03
N LEU A 861 -26.02 36.67 -14.35
CA LEU A 861 -24.81 36.56 -13.55
C LEU A 861 -24.99 37.09 -12.13
N ALA A 862 -25.43 38.34 -11.96
CA ALA A 862 -25.58 38.94 -10.63
C ALA A 862 -26.58 38.14 -9.77
N ALA A 863 -27.70 37.70 -10.36
CA ALA A 863 -28.67 36.86 -9.68
C ALA A 863 -28.09 35.50 -9.26
N THR A 864 -27.33 34.86 -10.16
CA THR A 864 -26.67 33.57 -9.88
C THR A 864 -25.58 33.73 -8.82
N ALA A 865 -24.76 34.79 -8.91
CA ALA A 865 -23.68 35.09 -7.99
C ALA A 865 -24.19 35.32 -6.56
N ALA A 866 -25.30 36.05 -6.41
CA ALA A 866 -25.97 36.26 -5.13
C ALA A 866 -26.56 34.96 -4.56
N GLY A 867 -27.17 34.12 -5.40
CA GLY A 867 -27.84 32.89 -4.98
C GLY A 867 -26.88 31.73 -4.67
N VAL A 868 -25.76 31.63 -5.38
CA VAL A 868 -24.83 30.48 -5.31
C VAL A 868 -23.60 30.77 -4.44
N LEU A 869 -23.02 31.97 -4.57
CA LEU A 869 -21.77 32.35 -3.90
C LEU A 869 -21.94 33.51 -2.90
N HIS A 870 -23.18 34.00 -2.71
CA HIS A 870 -23.50 35.15 -1.84
C HIS A 870 -22.72 36.43 -2.20
N LEU A 871 -22.36 36.57 -3.48
CA LEU A 871 -21.67 37.74 -4.00
C LEU A 871 -22.71 38.81 -4.34
N VAL A 872 -22.70 39.89 -3.55
CA VAL A 872 -23.56 41.05 -3.76
C VAL A 872 -22.67 42.30 -3.79
N PRO A 873 -22.82 43.18 -4.79
CA PRO A 873 -22.07 44.43 -4.84
C PRO A 873 -22.38 45.28 -3.61
N ARG A 874 -21.34 45.76 -2.93
CA ARG A 874 -21.50 46.60 -1.71
C ARG A 874 -21.16 48.06 -1.95
N ALA A 875 -20.35 48.35 -2.97
CA ALA A 875 -20.00 49.71 -3.32
C ALA A 875 -21.19 50.43 -4.00
N ALA A 876 -21.43 51.68 -3.61
CA ALA A 876 -22.41 52.54 -4.30
C ALA A 876 -22.01 52.76 -5.77
N ASN A 877 -20.70 52.87 -6.02
CA ASN A 877 -20.07 52.91 -7.34
C ASN A 877 -19.64 51.50 -7.77
N PRO A 878 -20.24 50.88 -8.81
CA PRO A 878 -19.86 49.54 -9.28
C PRO A 878 -18.40 49.41 -9.72
N TYR A 879 -17.78 50.51 -10.15
CA TYR A 879 -16.39 50.56 -10.59
C TYR A 879 -15.39 50.53 -9.42
N GLU A 880 -15.87 50.55 -8.18
CA GLU A 880 -15.06 50.45 -6.96
C GLU A 880 -15.32 49.13 -6.19
N ASP A 881 -16.10 48.21 -6.79
CA ASP A 881 -16.39 46.91 -6.20
C ASP A 881 -15.25 45.92 -6.44
N ASP A 882 -14.72 45.30 -5.40
CA ASP A 882 -13.52 44.46 -5.50
C ASP A 882 -13.72 43.18 -6.32
N VAL A 883 -14.96 42.74 -6.54
CA VAL A 883 -15.27 41.47 -7.21
C VAL A 883 -15.72 41.69 -8.65
N PHE A 884 -16.58 42.69 -8.90
CA PHE A 884 -17.21 42.89 -10.21
C PHE A 884 -16.51 43.92 -11.11
N SER A 885 -15.66 44.79 -10.56
CA SER A 885 -15.10 45.95 -11.30
C SER A 885 -14.13 45.59 -12.43
N ASP A 886 -13.43 44.47 -12.34
CA ASP A 886 -12.44 44.06 -13.36
C ASP A 886 -13.02 43.30 -14.54
N GLY A 887 -14.30 42.90 -14.46
CA GLY A 887 -14.96 42.19 -15.54
C GLY A 887 -14.53 40.74 -15.73
N SER A 888 -13.50 40.26 -15.03
CA SER A 888 -12.96 38.89 -15.19
C SER A 888 -14.01 37.82 -14.92
N LEU A 889 -14.84 38.04 -13.90
CA LEU A 889 -15.96 37.18 -13.57
C LEU A 889 -17.03 37.15 -14.68
N ALA A 890 -17.30 38.29 -15.33
CA ALA A 890 -18.27 38.42 -16.41
C ALA A 890 -17.80 37.76 -17.71
N LEU A 891 -16.55 38.05 -18.10
CA LEU A 891 -15.91 37.49 -19.29
C LEU A 891 -15.81 35.97 -19.21
N ALA A 892 -15.43 35.43 -18.04
CA ALA A 892 -15.38 33.99 -17.83
C ALA A 892 -16.77 33.32 -17.86
N TYR A 893 -17.77 33.98 -17.29
CA TYR A 893 -19.16 33.51 -17.36
C TYR A 893 -19.64 33.39 -18.81
N ASP A 894 -19.38 34.43 -19.61
CA ASP A 894 -19.76 34.50 -21.01
C ASP A 894 -18.95 33.57 -21.90
N ALA A 895 -17.67 33.35 -21.59
CA ALA A 895 -16.83 32.40 -22.32
C ALA A 895 -17.37 30.96 -22.23
N VAL A 896 -17.79 30.52 -21.04
CA VAL A 896 -18.41 29.21 -20.86
C VAL A 896 -19.74 29.12 -21.61
N ALA A 897 -20.57 30.16 -21.53
CA ALA A 897 -21.84 30.21 -22.25
C ALA A 897 -21.62 30.13 -23.78
N ALA A 898 -20.63 30.83 -24.31
CA ALA A 898 -20.29 30.81 -25.73
C ALA A 898 -19.77 29.44 -26.18
N LEU A 899 -18.86 28.82 -25.42
CA LEU A 899 -18.35 27.48 -25.72
C LEU A 899 -19.46 26.42 -25.64
N GLN A 900 -20.34 26.51 -24.64
CA GLN A 900 -21.51 25.63 -24.54
C GLN A 900 -22.46 25.83 -25.73
N ALA A 901 -22.73 27.06 -26.14
CA ALA A 901 -23.59 27.35 -27.28
C ALA A 901 -23.00 26.82 -28.60
N GLY A 902 -21.68 26.96 -28.78
CA GLY A 902 -20.94 26.35 -29.89
C GLY A 902 -21.07 24.83 -29.88
N ALA A 903 -20.92 24.20 -28.72
CA ALA A 903 -21.08 22.76 -28.54
C ALA A 903 -22.51 22.29 -28.83
N ALA A 904 -23.52 23.01 -28.35
CA ALA A 904 -24.92 22.71 -28.62
C ALA A 904 -25.24 22.80 -30.13
N LYS A 905 -24.77 23.85 -30.82
CA LYS A 905 -24.91 24.01 -32.27
C LYS A 905 -24.20 22.90 -33.06
N ALA A 906 -23.06 22.44 -32.56
CA ALA A 906 -22.31 21.32 -33.13
C ALA A 906 -22.98 19.95 -32.91
N GLY A 907 -24.00 19.86 -32.03
CA GLY A 907 -24.54 18.57 -31.58
C GLY A 907 -23.54 17.75 -30.78
N ALA A 908 -22.56 18.41 -30.15
CA ALA A 908 -21.51 17.76 -29.35
C ALA A 908 -22.06 17.27 -28.01
N SER A 909 -21.47 16.20 -27.49
CA SER A 909 -21.79 15.59 -26.21
C SER A 909 -20.68 14.61 -25.82
N GLN A 910 -20.76 13.98 -24.65
CA GLN A 910 -19.88 12.90 -24.26
C GLN A 910 -19.90 11.69 -25.22
N LEU A 911 -20.94 11.59 -26.07
CA LEU A 911 -21.11 10.49 -27.05
C LEU A 911 -20.68 10.87 -28.47
N SER A 912 -20.64 12.18 -28.79
CA SER A 912 -20.34 12.69 -30.14
C SER A 912 -19.05 13.49 -30.14
N GLY A 913 -18.21 13.32 -31.17
CA GLY A 913 -16.91 13.97 -31.23
C GLY A 913 -17.00 15.50 -31.22
N THR A 914 -16.12 16.15 -30.46
CA THR A 914 -16.09 17.60 -30.21
C THR A 914 -15.32 18.42 -31.26
N GLY A 915 -14.76 17.78 -32.29
CA GLY A 915 -13.97 18.45 -33.33
C GLY A 915 -14.73 19.48 -34.19
N SER A 916 -16.07 19.45 -34.18
CA SER A 916 -16.92 20.42 -34.89
C SER A 916 -17.26 21.67 -34.05
N VAL A 917 -16.96 21.68 -32.74
CA VAL A 917 -17.29 22.80 -31.85
C VAL A 917 -16.62 24.09 -32.30
N MET A 918 -15.35 24.02 -32.71
CA MET A 918 -14.60 25.18 -33.22
C MET A 918 -15.27 25.83 -34.44
N ALA A 919 -15.78 25.03 -35.37
CA ALA A 919 -16.51 25.56 -36.53
C ALA A 919 -17.86 26.16 -36.12
N ALA A 920 -18.58 25.49 -35.21
CA ALA A 920 -19.89 25.93 -34.73
C ALA A 920 -19.83 27.21 -33.88
N LEU A 921 -18.71 27.48 -33.19
CA LEU A 921 -18.47 28.74 -32.49
C LEU A 921 -18.62 29.96 -33.40
N ARG A 922 -18.24 29.86 -34.69
CA ARG A 922 -18.41 30.94 -35.67
C ARG A 922 -19.88 31.22 -36.05
N ALA A 923 -20.82 30.43 -35.53
CA ALA A 923 -22.25 30.67 -35.66
C ALA A 923 -22.88 31.10 -34.33
N VAL A 924 -22.08 31.37 -33.30
CA VAL A 924 -22.55 31.82 -31.98
C VAL A 924 -22.81 33.31 -31.99
N GLN A 925 -24.02 33.66 -31.56
CA GLN A 925 -24.44 35.00 -31.19
C GLN A 925 -25.33 34.85 -29.95
N LEU A 926 -24.90 35.41 -28.82
CA LEU A 926 -25.62 35.36 -27.55
C LEU A 926 -25.97 36.78 -27.13
N ASN A 927 -27.26 37.08 -27.11
CA ASN A 927 -27.77 38.37 -26.67
C ASN A 927 -28.00 38.38 -25.15
N ASN A 928 -28.13 39.57 -24.57
CA ASN A 928 -28.45 39.82 -23.16
C ASN A 928 -27.51 39.06 -22.21
N ARG A 929 -26.20 39.10 -22.51
CA ARG A 929 -25.14 38.61 -21.66
C ARG A 929 -24.69 39.71 -20.68
N PRO A 930 -24.05 39.37 -19.54
CA PRO A 930 -23.44 40.35 -18.63
C PRO A 930 -22.51 41.36 -19.32
N THR A 931 -21.72 40.91 -20.31
CA THR A 931 -20.83 41.80 -21.07
C THR A 931 -21.52 42.53 -22.24
N GLY A 932 -22.76 42.17 -22.57
CA GLY A 932 -23.50 42.70 -23.73
C GLY A 932 -23.99 41.59 -24.67
N THR A 933 -23.52 41.61 -25.91
CA THR A 933 -23.77 40.56 -26.91
C THR A 933 -22.47 39.91 -27.32
N VAL A 934 -22.35 38.60 -27.09
CA VAL A 934 -21.19 37.82 -27.55
C VAL A 934 -21.47 37.36 -28.97
N ASP A 935 -20.72 37.85 -29.96
CA ASP A 935 -20.90 37.53 -31.38
C ASP A 935 -19.59 37.10 -32.04
N PHE A 936 -19.53 35.84 -32.48
CA PHE A 936 -18.39 35.27 -33.18
C PHE A 936 -18.64 35.06 -34.68
N ARG A 937 -19.76 35.54 -35.22
CA ARG A 937 -20.06 35.44 -36.66
C ARG A 937 -19.11 36.26 -37.52
N GLY A 938 -18.58 37.36 -36.96
CA GLY A 938 -17.55 38.20 -37.57
C GLY A 938 -16.13 37.66 -37.41
N ALA A 939 -15.93 36.61 -36.60
CA ALA A 939 -14.61 35.99 -36.42
C ALA A 939 -14.26 35.22 -37.68
N ALA A 940 -13.60 35.89 -38.63
CA ALA A 940 -13.01 35.25 -39.80
C ALA A 940 -11.63 34.67 -39.43
N PRO A 941 -11.30 33.44 -39.87
CA PRO A 941 -9.99 32.86 -39.58
C PRO A 941 -8.91 33.72 -40.24
N LEU A 942 -7.87 34.06 -39.46
CA LEU A 942 -6.71 34.81 -39.97
C LEU A 942 -7.06 36.21 -40.54
N ALA A 943 -8.13 36.83 -40.03
CA ALA A 943 -8.46 38.20 -40.39
C ALA A 943 -7.29 39.15 -40.06
N THR A 944 -7.04 40.13 -40.93
CA THR A 944 -5.99 41.13 -40.69
C THR A 944 -6.43 42.20 -39.69
N ASP A 945 -7.73 42.45 -39.61
CA ASP A 945 -8.35 43.44 -38.74
C ASP A 945 -8.86 42.78 -37.45
N PRO A 946 -8.82 43.48 -36.29
CA PRO A 946 -9.41 42.99 -35.05
C PRO A 946 -10.89 42.63 -35.20
N LEU A 947 -11.35 41.63 -34.45
CA LEU A 947 -12.78 41.29 -34.36
C LEU A 947 -13.54 42.51 -33.83
N PRO A 948 -14.49 43.10 -34.59
CA PRO A 948 -15.22 44.26 -34.11
C PRO A 948 -16.25 43.84 -33.04
N GLY A 949 -16.56 44.78 -32.15
CA GLY A 949 -17.67 44.64 -31.21
C GLY A 949 -17.28 44.07 -29.85
N HIS A 950 -16.00 44.13 -29.44
CA HIS A 950 -15.67 43.92 -28.03
C HIS A 950 -16.26 45.04 -27.15
N GLY A 951 -16.61 44.67 -25.91
CA GLY A 951 -16.98 45.62 -24.88
C GLY A 951 -15.76 46.46 -24.48
N LEU A 952 -15.93 47.78 -24.39
CA LEU A 952 -14.83 48.69 -24.10
C LEU A 952 -15.35 49.96 -23.45
N HIS A 953 -14.81 50.29 -22.29
CA HIS A 953 -15.17 51.45 -21.48
C HIS A 953 -13.92 52.25 -21.13
N VAL A 954 -14.03 53.58 -21.05
CA VAL A 954 -12.96 54.46 -20.57
C VAL A 954 -13.36 55.02 -19.23
N ILE A 955 -12.49 54.81 -18.25
CA ILE A 955 -12.66 55.21 -16.85
C ILE A 955 -11.64 56.30 -16.53
N ARG A 956 -12.08 57.30 -15.77
CA ARG A 956 -11.24 58.39 -15.28
C ARG A 956 -11.09 58.29 -13.77
N VAL A 957 -9.86 58.47 -13.30
CA VAL A 957 -9.54 58.61 -11.87
C VAL A 957 -8.81 59.92 -11.63
N ARG A 958 -9.32 60.71 -10.69
CA ARG A 958 -8.73 61.99 -10.26
C ARG A 958 -8.91 62.18 -8.77
N ARG A 959 -8.25 63.18 -8.19
CA ARG A 959 -8.59 63.63 -6.85
C ARG A 959 -9.77 64.59 -6.86
N ASP A 960 -10.61 64.51 -5.83
CA ASP A 960 -11.59 65.56 -5.51
C ASP A 960 -10.94 66.73 -4.74
N ALA A 961 -11.76 67.71 -4.35
CA ALA A 961 -11.30 68.88 -3.60
C ALA A 961 -10.79 68.52 -2.19
N GLN A 962 -11.16 67.36 -1.66
CA GLN A 962 -10.74 66.82 -0.37
C GLN A 962 -9.49 65.93 -0.51
N GLY A 963 -9.01 65.71 -1.72
CA GLY A 963 -7.84 64.90 -2.04
C GLY A 963 -8.12 63.40 -2.12
N ALA A 964 -9.38 62.95 -2.04
CA ALA A 964 -9.75 61.55 -2.19
C ALA A 964 -9.84 61.16 -3.68
N PRO A 965 -9.47 59.93 -4.07
CA PRO A 965 -9.63 59.46 -5.44
C PRO A 965 -11.11 59.28 -5.77
N VAL A 966 -11.52 59.74 -6.95
CA VAL A 966 -12.87 59.59 -7.52
C VAL A 966 -12.75 58.86 -8.84
N VAL A 967 -13.55 57.80 -9.00
CA VAL A 967 -13.60 56.95 -10.20
C VAL A 967 -14.89 57.26 -10.98
N ASP A 968 -14.73 57.86 -12.17
CA ASP A 968 -15.83 58.24 -13.06
C ASP A 968 -15.83 57.36 -14.34
N HIS A 969 -16.99 56.83 -14.73
CA HIS A 969 -17.19 56.30 -16.09
C HIS A 969 -17.36 57.47 -17.07
N LEU A 970 -16.51 57.54 -18.11
CA LEU A 970 -16.57 58.63 -19.10
C LEU A 970 -17.43 58.27 -20.30
N CYS A 971 -17.10 57.15 -20.92
CA CYS A 971 -17.74 56.66 -22.13
C CYS A 971 -17.50 55.16 -22.25
N GLY A 972 -18.25 54.50 -23.11
CA GLY A 972 -18.04 53.08 -23.38
C GLY A 972 -19.16 52.49 -24.19
N ARG A 973 -18.99 51.24 -24.58
CA ARG A 973 -20.00 50.45 -25.27
C ARG A 973 -19.98 49.01 -24.75
N PRO A 974 -21.14 48.36 -24.60
CA PRO A 974 -21.20 46.93 -24.30
C PRO A 974 -20.70 46.09 -25.49
N ALA A 975 -20.39 44.83 -25.24
CA ALA A 975 -20.05 43.88 -26.29
C ALA A 975 -21.18 43.75 -27.32
N GLY A 976 -20.81 43.51 -28.59
CA GLY A 976 -21.66 43.42 -29.76
C GLY A 976 -22.05 44.75 -30.40
N GLU A 977 -21.80 45.89 -29.74
CA GLU A 977 -21.97 47.21 -30.34
C GLU A 977 -20.74 47.59 -31.16
N THR A 978 -20.91 47.81 -32.46
CA THR A 978 -19.81 48.13 -33.39
C THR A 978 -19.72 49.63 -33.70
N ALA A 979 -20.61 50.46 -33.17
CA ALA A 979 -20.57 51.90 -33.36
C ALA A 979 -19.26 52.48 -32.77
N PRO A 980 -18.63 53.48 -33.42
CA PRO A 980 -17.48 54.16 -32.85
C PRO A 980 -17.80 54.74 -31.47
N LEU A 981 -16.84 54.66 -30.54
CA LEU A 981 -16.97 55.32 -29.25
C LEU A 981 -17.07 56.83 -29.46
N THR A 982 -18.05 57.45 -28.80
CA THR A 982 -18.28 58.91 -28.83
C THR A 982 -18.42 59.45 -27.42
N GLY A 983 -18.25 60.76 -27.23
CA GLY A 983 -18.45 61.41 -25.93
C GLY A 983 -17.30 61.25 -24.92
N CYS A 984 -16.16 60.68 -25.33
CA CYS A 984 -14.98 60.48 -24.47
C CYS A 984 -14.14 61.75 -24.31
N ALA A 985 -14.73 62.87 -23.87
CA ALA A 985 -14.00 64.12 -23.64
C ALA A 985 -13.33 64.13 -22.24
N PRO A 986 -12.07 64.59 -22.11
CA PRO A 986 -11.30 64.54 -20.86
C PRO A 986 -11.92 65.26 -19.66
#